data_AF-A0A7V6NGY4-F1
#
_entry.id   AF-A0A7V6NGY4-F1
#
_cell.length_a   1.000
_cell.length_b   1.000
_cell.length_c   1.000
_cell.angle_alpha   90.00
_cell.angle_beta   90.00
_cell.angle_gamma   90.00
#
_symmetry.space_group_name_H-M   'P 1'
#
loop_
_entity.id
_entity.type
_entity.pdbx_description
1 polymer ?
#
loop_
_entity_poly.entity_id
_entity_poly.type
_entity_poly.pdbx_seq_one_letter_code
_entity_poly.pdbx_strand_id
1 'polypeptide(L)'
;MRKRTVLFLTLLSVLMLGAAVYGFIVLFRTPSNPVVHNNTYKAVPMDAVMIQHFSRLETLTSDVLVPGGYLQDVFDPGNGLRSFWNHLASFFGTQYPMMQKAEALCSLHPSEKNTLDLLFCLSVAEVLDGRWWAEFLSVAGISYKTRSYNGQTIFSLHNKEEVDVVYVSLSDGLLVASGSQVVLESSLRHIDRKSSVMENKTFAQLVEQTPVSKPIRIFIPHDKLPALVAAYLGRPMQKYAAFLRTSGQWTVLDGFISDNQLQADGYTWVHSGGEQFFSIMREQQPQKWMAQEVLPATTLAGLSIAVSDVSLFVQSMATYREFRKSNKVRPDKEKVEWFDLLYPTEVSLACVPFRGSYHWVSIIHSRYIQQAKIQFALLNIQEENKVMENPLPNVLSEVFGTVFDLCPDSHYCYQGSFILMGDKDLLADLLRRNQLGNSHSLSDAIQQTKTFKGVMNTSGLTLFLQLSSGADPILPLLDKRYVKHMDAVRKYNAQYAFLQFSSLEDRMYAHMAVYGDSLEVSPLVPRRRELRLRSVPKQDSLVKEKPPYKVLNHYTGKENELFQSPWPECRLILRDYTGKVLWEKTMEGPVQDKVVQIDFLKNNKLQMLFAIGNRMYLIDRLGRNVNPYPRVYPTSILYGPYVFDVKRNKEYVFLLVHQDNKLGCYNKQGLPLAEWEALTLPGFLTGEPKYVSGGRKGYWVVYTDSQTLILSVTGQVCAVASYKDCLDPRVEVNIVEEYELHGTTIEGKPITLQLQ
;
A
#
# COMPACT_ATOMS: atom_id res chain seq x y z
N MET A 1 -21.29 -18.63 -2.78
CA MET A 1 -20.35 -17.85 -3.63
C MET A 1 -20.27 -18.46 -5.03
N ARG A 2 -20.14 -17.65 -6.10
CA ARG A 2 -19.94 -18.18 -7.46
C ARG A 2 -18.60 -18.94 -7.55
N LYS A 3 -18.51 -19.99 -8.37
CA LYS A 3 -17.30 -20.82 -8.56
C LYS A 3 -16.05 -19.99 -8.88
N ARG A 4 -16.20 -18.88 -9.61
CA ARG A 4 -15.13 -17.93 -9.93
C ARG A 4 -14.73 -17.06 -8.72
N THR A 5 -15.67 -16.59 -7.90
CA THR A 5 -15.37 -15.86 -6.66
C THR A 5 -14.55 -16.69 -5.69
N VAL A 6 -14.91 -17.96 -5.54
CA VAL A 6 -14.12 -18.95 -4.79
C VAL A 6 -12.71 -19.04 -5.39
N LEU A 7 -12.59 -19.26 -6.70
CA LEU A 7 -11.33 -19.34 -7.46
C LEU A 7 -10.33 -18.21 -7.16
N PHE A 8 -10.78 -16.96 -7.08
CA PHE A 8 -9.88 -15.85 -6.87
C PHE A 8 -9.64 -15.53 -5.41
N LEU A 9 -10.66 -15.61 -4.54
CA LEU A 9 -10.38 -15.55 -3.11
C LEU A 9 -9.45 -16.69 -2.72
N THR A 10 -9.52 -17.84 -3.41
CA THR A 10 -8.51 -18.89 -3.28
C THR A 10 -7.18 -18.43 -3.84
N LEU A 11 -7.05 -17.95 -5.09
CA LEU A 11 -5.76 -17.55 -5.67
C LEU A 11 -5.06 -16.44 -4.86
N LEU A 12 -5.85 -15.48 -4.38
CA LEU A 12 -5.43 -14.42 -3.50
C LEU A 12 -5.10 -14.97 -2.12
N SER A 13 -5.89 -15.86 -1.54
CA SER A 13 -5.49 -16.61 -0.34
C SER A 13 -4.26 -17.49 -0.59
N VAL A 14 -4.04 -18.05 -1.77
CA VAL A 14 -2.84 -18.87 -2.02
C VAL A 14 -1.59 -17.99 -1.92
N LEU A 15 -1.64 -16.82 -2.57
CA LEU A 15 -0.58 -15.82 -2.56
C LEU A 15 -0.44 -15.18 -1.18
N MET A 16 -1.57 -14.83 -0.54
CA MET A 16 -1.65 -14.00 0.66
C MET A 16 -1.77 -14.79 1.94
N LEU A 17 -2.19 -16.05 1.96
CA LEU A 17 -2.42 -16.86 3.16
C LEU A 17 -1.11 -17.53 3.58
N GLY A 18 -0.20 -17.84 2.65
CA GLY A 18 1.19 -18.14 3.00
C GLY A 18 1.84 -16.95 3.70
N ALA A 19 1.67 -15.74 3.16
CA ALA A 19 2.14 -14.49 3.76
C ALA A 19 1.41 -14.16 5.07
N ALA A 20 0.07 -14.18 5.08
CA ALA A 20 -0.81 -13.80 6.17
C ALA A 20 -0.73 -14.79 7.32
N VAL A 21 -0.64 -16.10 7.08
CA VAL A 21 -0.52 -17.12 8.15
C VAL A 21 0.88 -17.11 8.73
N TYR A 22 1.91 -16.97 7.89
CA TYR A 22 3.27 -16.71 8.34
C TYR A 22 3.32 -15.42 9.18
N GLY A 23 2.76 -14.34 8.66
CA GLY A 23 2.85 -13.02 9.24
C GLY A 23 1.94 -12.72 10.41
N PHE A 24 0.78 -13.37 10.55
CA PHE A 24 -0.11 -13.20 11.71
C PHE A 24 0.44 -13.81 13.00
N ILE A 25 1.41 -14.70 12.86
CA ILE A 25 1.90 -15.55 13.93
C ILE A 25 3.36 -15.20 14.23
N VAL A 26 4.06 -14.65 13.24
CA VAL A 26 5.30 -13.90 13.41
C VAL A 26 5.17 -12.82 14.50
N LEU A 27 3.98 -12.33 14.79
CA LEU A 27 3.75 -11.12 15.58
C LEU A 27 4.27 -11.11 17.04
N PHE A 28 5.30 -11.81 17.51
CA PHE A 28 5.86 -11.59 18.85
C PHE A 28 7.40 -11.69 18.89
N ARG A 29 8.03 -10.51 19.03
CA ARG A 29 9.39 -10.18 19.53
C ARG A 29 10.58 -9.92 18.60
N THR A 30 11.44 -9.05 19.13
CA THR A 30 12.50 -8.24 18.51
C THR A 30 13.77 -9.02 18.18
N PRO A 31 14.25 -8.96 16.92
CA PRO A 31 15.50 -9.61 16.54
C PRO A 31 16.72 -8.69 16.60
N SER A 32 17.90 -9.31 16.75
CA SER A 32 19.22 -8.66 16.72
C SER A 32 20.00 -8.99 15.43
N ASN A 33 20.78 -8.03 14.91
CA ASN A 33 21.51 -8.16 13.64
C ASN A 33 22.88 -8.86 13.80
N PRO A 34 23.22 -9.79 12.89
CA PRO A 34 24.56 -9.76 12.28
C PRO A 34 24.63 -10.27 10.81
N VAL A 35 25.82 -10.15 10.22
CA VAL A 35 26.26 -10.66 8.90
C VAL A 35 26.99 -12.00 9.07
N VAL A 36 26.72 -13.01 8.23
CA VAL A 36 27.43 -14.31 8.21
C VAL A 36 27.48 -14.93 6.79
N HIS A 37 28.50 -15.76 6.52
CA HIS A 37 28.74 -16.59 5.33
C HIS A 37 28.32 -18.04 5.61
N ASN A 38 27.41 -18.62 4.81
CA ASN A 38 26.68 -19.84 5.18
C ASN A 38 27.04 -21.11 4.37
N ASN A 39 27.24 -22.25 5.05
CA ASN A 39 27.43 -23.59 4.46
C ASN A 39 26.20 -24.53 4.54
N THR A 40 25.17 -24.23 5.34
CA THR A 40 23.98 -25.06 5.62
C THR A 40 23.12 -25.31 4.40
N TYR A 41 23.17 -24.45 3.37
CA TYR A 41 22.49 -24.65 2.09
C TYR A 41 22.90 -25.96 1.39
N LYS A 42 24.10 -26.48 1.68
CA LYS A 42 24.57 -27.78 1.17
C LYS A 42 23.68 -28.96 1.60
N ALA A 43 22.99 -28.82 2.72
CA ALA A 43 22.09 -29.85 3.22
C ALA A 43 20.69 -29.79 2.62
N VAL A 44 20.37 -28.79 1.78
CA VAL A 44 19.00 -28.57 1.28
C VAL A 44 18.81 -29.26 -0.08
N PRO A 45 17.92 -30.27 -0.17
CA PRO A 45 17.53 -30.86 -1.45
C PRO A 45 16.94 -29.87 -2.46
N MET A 46 17.05 -30.20 -3.75
CA MET A 46 16.56 -29.39 -4.88
C MET A 46 15.04 -29.25 -4.98
N ASP A 47 14.30 -30.09 -4.25
CA ASP A 47 12.83 -30.09 -4.21
C ASP A 47 12.23 -29.16 -3.14
N ALA A 48 13.08 -28.41 -2.42
CA ALA A 48 12.66 -27.44 -1.42
C ALA A 48 11.62 -26.46 -1.99
N VAL A 49 10.47 -26.36 -1.34
CA VAL A 49 9.38 -25.43 -1.73
C VAL A 49 9.48 -24.07 -1.05
N MET A 50 10.27 -24.00 0.03
CA MET A 50 10.61 -22.80 0.77
C MET A 50 11.89 -23.07 1.56
N ILE A 51 12.78 -22.09 1.63
CA ILE A 51 14.00 -22.16 2.44
C ILE A 51 14.02 -20.93 3.33
N GLN A 52 14.22 -21.13 4.61
CA GLN A 52 14.33 -20.08 5.60
C GLN A 52 15.67 -20.18 6.31
N HIS A 53 16.47 -19.12 6.19
CA HIS A 53 17.77 -19.01 6.82
C HIS A 53 17.70 -18.09 8.03
N PHE A 54 18.27 -18.54 9.14
CA PHE A 54 18.42 -17.83 10.39
C PHE A 54 19.91 -17.57 10.63
N SER A 55 20.26 -16.31 10.88
CA SER A 55 21.66 -15.94 11.12
C SER A 55 22.23 -16.53 12.42
N ARG A 56 21.36 -17.04 13.32
CA ARG A 56 21.70 -17.64 14.61
C ARG A 56 20.70 -18.72 15.02
N LEU A 57 21.17 -19.75 15.72
CA LEU A 57 20.36 -20.80 16.34
C LEU A 57 19.40 -20.21 17.38
N GLU A 58 19.83 -19.17 18.10
CA GLU A 58 18.99 -18.44 19.03
C GLU A 58 17.70 -17.98 18.33
N THR A 59 17.79 -17.31 17.18
CA THR A 59 16.59 -16.88 16.42
C THR A 59 15.65 -18.04 16.08
N LEU A 60 16.18 -19.19 15.67
CA LEU A 60 15.35 -20.38 15.41
C LEU A 60 14.63 -20.87 16.68
N THR A 61 15.30 -20.86 17.83
CA THR A 61 14.77 -21.52 19.04
C THR A 61 14.01 -20.58 19.96
N SER A 62 14.40 -19.31 20.06
CA SER A 62 13.76 -18.28 20.87
C SER A 62 12.61 -17.57 20.16
N ASP A 63 12.68 -17.44 18.82
CA ASP A 63 11.72 -16.61 18.09
C ASP A 63 10.78 -17.44 17.21
N VAL A 64 11.23 -18.63 16.76
CA VAL A 64 10.56 -19.36 15.67
C VAL A 64 9.88 -20.65 16.14
N LEU A 65 10.55 -21.47 16.96
CA LEU A 65 10.05 -22.78 17.45
C LEU A 65 9.35 -22.72 18.83
N VAL A 66 9.19 -21.54 19.42
CA VAL A 66 8.52 -21.36 20.71
C VAL A 66 7.02 -21.72 20.65
N PRO A 67 6.41 -22.14 21.78
CA PRO A 67 4.96 -22.30 21.90
C PRO A 67 4.19 -21.06 21.41
N GLY A 68 3.42 -21.21 20.32
CA GLY A 68 2.68 -20.13 19.66
C GLY A 68 3.49 -19.34 18.61
N GLY A 69 4.69 -19.81 18.25
CA GLY A 69 5.50 -19.25 17.16
C GLY A 69 5.00 -19.65 15.77
N TYR A 70 5.41 -18.93 14.73
CA TYR A 70 4.85 -19.13 13.39
C TYR A 70 5.23 -20.48 12.77
N LEU A 71 6.43 -21.04 13.02
CA LEU A 71 6.72 -22.37 12.47
C LEU A 71 5.80 -23.42 13.09
N GLN A 72 5.41 -23.25 14.37
CA GLN A 72 4.48 -24.16 15.04
C GLN A 72 3.08 -24.12 14.40
N ASP A 73 2.48 -22.93 14.29
CA ASP A 73 1.08 -22.85 13.89
C ASP A 73 0.86 -22.99 12.38
N VAL A 74 1.92 -22.75 11.57
CA VAL A 74 1.85 -22.83 10.11
C VAL A 74 2.35 -24.15 9.57
N PHE A 75 3.48 -24.65 10.07
CA PHE A 75 4.15 -25.82 9.51
C PHE A 75 4.09 -27.05 10.43
N ASP A 76 3.62 -26.90 11.67
CA ASP A 76 3.57 -27.92 12.73
C ASP A 76 4.79 -28.85 12.70
N PRO A 77 5.93 -28.45 13.27
CA PRO A 77 7.15 -29.26 13.28
C PRO A 77 6.98 -30.60 14.00
N GLY A 78 5.85 -30.84 14.67
CA GLY A 78 5.64 -31.95 15.57
C GLY A 78 6.23 -31.64 16.95
N ASN A 79 5.60 -32.19 18.00
CA ASN A 79 6.01 -31.93 19.37
C ASN A 79 7.45 -32.43 19.62
N GLY A 80 7.77 -33.63 19.10
CA GLY A 80 9.09 -34.23 19.19
C GLY A 80 10.21 -33.34 18.67
N LEU A 81 10.01 -32.73 17.50
CA LEU A 81 11.04 -31.93 16.85
C LEU A 81 11.25 -30.59 17.56
N ARG A 82 10.18 -29.97 18.04
CA ARG A 82 10.24 -28.78 18.89
C ARG A 82 10.99 -29.06 20.19
N SER A 83 10.62 -30.14 20.87
CA SER A 83 11.27 -30.57 22.10
C SER A 83 12.76 -30.80 21.88
N PHE A 84 13.14 -31.48 20.79
CA PHE A 84 14.53 -31.69 20.42
C PHE A 84 15.32 -30.39 20.29
N TRP A 85 14.83 -29.41 19.52
CA TRP A 85 15.52 -28.14 19.32
C TRP A 85 15.61 -27.29 20.59
N ASN A 86 14.58 -27.30 21.44
CA ASN A 86 14.61 -26.58 22.72
C ASN A 86 15.65 -27.17 23.69
N HIS A 87 15.72 -28.51 23.80
CA HIS A 87 16.76 -29.17 24.60
C HIS A 87 18.15 -28.89 24.04
N LEU A 88 18.31 -28.93 22.71
CA LEU A 88 19.59 -28.67 22.05
C LEU A 88 20.06 -27.22 22.27
N ALA A 89 19.17 -26.24 22.14
CA ALA A 89 19.47 -24.84 22.41
C ALA A 89 19.82 -24.60 23.89
N SER A 90 19.09 -25.20 24.82
CA SER A 90 19.40 -25.11 26.26
C SER A 90 20.77 -25.73 26.60
N PHE A 91 21.09 -26.88 26.00
CA PHE A 91 22.38 -27.54 26.14
C PHE A 91 23.52 -26.65 25.62
N PHE A 92 23.38 -26.10 24.42
CA PHE A 92 24.37 -25.19 23.85
C PHE A 92 24.50 -23.89 24.65
N GLY A 93 23.40 -23.31 25.14
CA GLY A 93 23.45 -22.10 25.96
C GLY A 93 24.25 -22.27 27.26
N THR A 94 24.29 -23.49 27.80
CA THR A 94 24.98 -23.80 29.06
C THR A 94 26.40 -24.31 28.85
N GLN A 95 26.61 -25.26 27.94
CA GLN A 95 27.89 -25.94 27.75
C GLN A 95 28.74 -25.38 26.60
N TYR A 96 28.11 -24.83 25.55
CA TYR A 96 28.78 -24.33 24.35
C TYR A 96 28.21 -22.99 23.87
N PRO A 97 28.38 -21.88 24.61
CA PRO A 97 27.70 -20.62 24.32
C PRO A 97 27.97 -20.04 22.92
N MET A 98 29.10 -20.37 22.30
CA MET A 98 29.41 -19.99 20.91
C MET A 98 28.36 -20.50 19.91
N MET A 99 27.78 -21.68 20.17
CA MET A 99 26.80 -22.32 19.29
C MET A 99 25.46 -21.58 19.23
N GLN A 100 25.17 -20.67 20.17
CA GLN A 100 23.99 -19.80 20.07
C GLN A 100 24.06 -18.88 18.84
N LYS A 101 25.28 -18.57 18.39
CA LYS A 101 25.53 -17.76 17.18
C LYS A 101 25.70 -18.59 15.92
N ALA A 102 25.63 -19.93 16.02
CA ALA A 102 25.76 -20.80 14.85
C ALA A 102 24.56 -20.59 13.91
N GLU A 103 24.81 -20.61 12.62
CA GLU A 103 23.75 -20.44 11.61
C GLU A 103 22.82 -21.65 11.60
N ALA A 104 21.53 -21.37 11.48
CA ALA A 104 20.50 -22.38 11.38
C ALA A 104 19.65 -22.15 10.12
N LEU A 105 19.11 -23.23 9.59
CA LEU A 105 18.28 -23.20 8.40
C LEU A 105 17.10 -24.15 8.59
N CYS A 106 15.96 -23.76 8.03
CA CYS A 106 14.76 -24.57 7.92
C CYS A 106 14.32 -24.62 6.45
N SER A 107 13.98 -25.78 5.92
CA SER A 107 13.42 -25.92 4.56
C SER A 107 12.23 -26.86 4.53
N LEU A 108 11.31 -26.60 3.61
CA LEU A 108 10.09 -27.40 3.41
C LEU A 108 10.22 -28.30 2.20
N HIS A 109 9.88 -29.56 2.36
CA HIS A 109 10.02 -30.57 1.32
C HIS A 109 8.74 -31.37 1.12
N PRO A 110 8.36 -31.70 -0.11
CA PRO A 110 7.31 -32.69 -0.37
C PRO A 110 7.73 -34.05 0.19
N SER A 111 6.89 -34.63 1.04
CA SER A 111 7.17 -35.95 1.64
C SER A 111 6.19 -37.03 1.17
N GLU A 112 4.91 -36.68 1.11
CA GLU A 112 3.84 -37.49 0.56
C GLU A 112 2.96 -36.63 -0.36
N LYS A 113 1.85 -37.21 -0.82
CA LYS A 113 0.92 -36.49 -1.70
C LYS A 113 0.23 -35.36 -0.94
N ASN A 114 0.51 -34.12 -1.33
CA ASN A 114 -0.06 -32.90 -0.74
C ASN A 114 0.31 -32.71 0.74
N THR A 115 1.48 -33.21 1.14
CA THR A 115 2.06 -32.97 2.46
C THR A 115 3.45 -32.36 2.29
N LEU A 116 3.85 -31.56 3.27
CA LEU A 116 5.19 -31.00 3.36
C LEU A 116 5.74 -31.36 4.73
N ASP A 117 7.01 -31.74 4.78
CA ASP A 117 7.74 -31.96 6.01
C ASP A 117 8.92 -31.00 6.10
N LEU A 118 9.29 -30.69 7.34
CA LEU A 118 10.37 -29.77 7.67
C LEU A 118 11.71 -30.50 7.74
N LEU A 119 12.73 -29.83 7.21
CA LEU A 119 14.13 -30.17 7.38
C LEU A 119 14.79 -29.01 8.12
N PHE A 120 15.43 -29.30 9.24
CA PHE A 120 16.25 -28.33 9.95
C PHE A 120 17.73 -28.69 9.80
N CYS A 121 18.56 -27.67 9.62
CA CYS A 121 20.00 -27.78 9.47
C CYS A 121 20.68 -26.76 10.40
N LEU A 122 21.71 -27.20 11.11
CA LEU A 122 22.54 -26.36 11.97
C LEU A 122 24.01 -26.59 11.62
N SER A 123 24.77 -25.51 11.43
CA SER A 123 26.22 -25.61 11.30
C SER A 123 26.83 -25.95 12.66
N VAL A 124 27.54 -27.08 12.76
CA VAL A 124 28.26 -27.52 13.96
C VAL A 124 29.78 -27.59 13.73
N ALA A 125 30.26 -26.87 12.71
CA ALA A 125 31.67 -26.84 12.31
C ALA A 125 32.60 -26.26 13.40
N GLU A 126 32.07 -25.54 14.39
CA GLU A 126 32.86 -25.06 15.53
C GLU A 126 33.11 -26.13 16.60
N VAL A 127 32.37 -27.25 16.58
CA VAL A 127 32.44 -28.34 17.57
C VAL A 127 32.58 -29.69 16.86
N LEU A 128 33.69 -29.85 16.13
CA LEU A 128 33.94 -31.00 15.23
C LEU A 128 34.34 -32.29 15.95
N ASP A 129 34.68 -32.25 17.24
CA ASP A 129 35.15 -33.44 17.98
C ASP A 129 34.05 -34.50 18.18
N GLY A 130 32.78 -34.14 17.93
CA GLY A 130 31.61 -35.00 17.98
C GLY A 130 31.25 -35.51 19.38
N ARG A 131 32.05 -35.19 20.41
CA ARG A 131 31.84 -35.65 21.80
C ARG A 131 30.60 -35.04 22.41
N TRP A 132 30.33 -33.78 22.05
CA TRP A 132 29.16 -33.03 22.48
C TRP A 132 27.85 -33.77 22.16
N TRP A 133 27.78 -34.55 21.07
CA TRP A 133 26.54 -35.26 20.69
C TRP A 133 26.18 -36.36 21.67
N ALA A 134 27.17 -37.15 22.10
CA ALA A 134 26.97 -38.18 23.11
C ALA A 134 26.63 -37.56 24.48
N GLU A 135 27.28 -36.44 24.81
CA GLU A 135 26.98 -35.68 26.04
C GLU A 135 25.55 -35.11 26.01
N PHE A 136 25.15 -34.48 24.91
CA PHE A 136 23.80 -33.96 24.71
C PHE A 136 22.73 -35.04 24.91
N LEU A 137 22.88 -36.20 24.26
CA LEU A 137 21.92 -37.30 24.38
C LEU A 137 21.82 -37.81 25.83
N SER A 138 22.95 -37.84 26.55
CA SER A 138 23.00 -38.23 27.98
C SER A 138 22.31 -37.20 28.87
N VAL A 139 22.64 -35.91 28.72
CA VAL A 139 22.08 -34.80 29.52
C VAL A 139 20.58 -34.63 29.27
N ALA A 140 20.14 -34.74 28.01
CA ALA A 140 18.74 -34.63 27.64
C ALA A 140 17.92 -35.88 27.98
N GLY A 141 18.56 -37.01 28.34
CA GLY A 141 17.87 -38.26 28.68
C GLY A 141 17.06 -38.87 27.52
N ILE A 142 17.43 -38.58 26.27
CA ILE A 142 16.69 -38.97 25.07
C ILE A 142 17.03 -40.42 24.70
N SER A 143 16.02 -41.28 24.58
CA SER A 143 16.23 -42.64 24.09
C SER A 143 16.34 -42.66 22.57
N TYR A 144 17.22 -43.49 22.00
CA TYR A 144 17.44 -43.51 20.56
C TYR A 144 17.74 -44.90 19.99
N LYS A 145 17.46 -45.07 18.70
CA LYS A 145 17.92 -46.18 17.87
C LYS A 145 18.83 -45.66 16.77
N THR A 146 19.85 -46.43 16.38
CA THR A 146 20.74 -46.07 15.27
C THR A 146 20.50 -46.96 14.07
N ARG A 147 20.76 -46.41 12.89
CA ARG A 147 20.78 -47.15 11.62
C ARG A 147 21.78 -46.51 10.67
N SER A 148 22.37 -47.31 9.79
CA SER A 148 23.26 -46.83 8.74
C SER A 148 22.49 -46.56 7.45
N TYR A 149 22.79 -45.44 6.79
CA TYR A 149 22.24 -45.05 5.51
C TYR A 149 23.32 -44.37 4.67
N ASN A 150 23.70 -44.97 3.53
CA ASN A 150 24.79 -44.48 2.67
C ASN A 150 26.09 -44.14 3.44
N GLY A 151 26.46 -44.97 4.42
CA GLY A 151 27.65 -44.75 5.25
C GLY A 151 27.51 -43.69 6.35
N GLN A 152 26.35 -43.03 6.46
CA GLN A 152 26.03 -42.06 7.51
C GLN A 152 25.14 -42.68 8.58
N THR A 153 25.29 -42.24 9.83
CA THR A 153 24.50 -42.75 10.96
C THR A 153 23.27 -41.87 11.17
N ILE A 154 22.09 -42.48 11.12
CA ILE A 154 20.83 -41.82 11.47
C ILE A 154 20.41 -42.26 12.88
N PHE A 155 20.18 -41.27 13.74
CA PHE A 155 19.63 -41.42 15.07
C PHE A 155 18.12 -41.22 15.00
N SER A 156 17.35 -42.23 15.40
CA SER A 156 15.89 -42.15 15.59
C SER A 156 15.63 -41.90 17.05
N LEU A 157 15.33 -40.65 17.40
CA LEU A 157 15.13 -40.18 18.76
C LEU A 157 13.67 -40.42 19.18
N HIS A 158 13.50 -41.05 20.33
CA HIS A 158 12.20 -41.34 20.95
C HIS A 158 12.15 -40.64 22.31
N ASN A 159 11.23 -39.68 22.46
CA ASN A 159 10.97 -39.06 23.75
C ASN A 159 9.91 -39.88 24.50
N LYS A 160 10.10 -40.13 25.80
CA LYS A 160 9.19 -40.98 26.59
C LYS A 160 7.79 -40.37 26.77
N GLU A 161 7.67 -39.05 26.62
CA GLU A 161 6.42 -38.30 26.77
C GLU A 161 5.72 -37.97 25.44
N GLU A 162 6.37 -38.19 24.29
CA GLU A 162 5.86 -37.78 22.97
C GLU A 162 5.79 -38.98 22.01
N VAL A 163 4.78 -38.98 21.14
CA VAL A 163 4.54 -40.08 20.19
C VAL A 163 5.43 -39.95 18.95
N ASP A 164 5.94 -38.75 18.66
CA ASP A 164 6.63 -38.43 17.40
C ASP A 164 8.12 -38.78 17.45
N VAL A 165 8.63 -39.42 16.40
CA VAL A 165 10.05 -39.77 16.24
C VAL A 165 10.77 -38.63 15.51
N VAL A 166 11.93 -38.22 16.04
CA VAL A 166 12.81 -37.25 15.36
C VAL A 166 14.00 -37.99 14.77
N TYR A 167 14.25 -37.81 13.48
CA TYR A 167 15.40 -38.38 12.80
C TYR A 167 16.51 -37.33 12.71
N VAL A 168 17.70 -37.65 13.20
CA VAL A 168 18.86 -36.76 13.24
C VAL A 168 20.09 -37.43 12.63
N SER A 169 20.93 -36.67 11.95
CA SER A 169 22.23 -37.12 11.45
C SER A 169 23.27 -36.00 11.57
N LEU A 170 24.54 -36.39 11.74
CA LEU A 170 25.70 -35.49 11.75
C LEU A 170 26.55 -35.83 10.52
N SER A 171 26.69 -34.87 9.59
CA SER A 171 27.38 -35.09 8.32
C SER A 171 28.01 -33.80 7.79
N ASP A 172 29.28 -33.86 7.34
CA ASP A 172 30.05 -32.73 6.79
C ASP A 172 30.02 -31.44 7.65
N GLY A 173 30.09 -31.59 8.98
CA GLY A 173 30.02 -30.45 9.91
C GLY A 173 28.63 -29.84 10.07
N LEU A 174 27.58 -30.54 9.63
CA LEU A 174 26.17 -30.14 9.76
C LEU A 174 25.41 -31.13 10.65
N LEU A 175 24.55 -30.60 11.51
CA LEU A 175 23.47 -31.36 12.13
C LEU A 175 22.22 -31.19 11.29
N VAL A 176 21.62 -32.30 10.88
CA VAL A 176 20.39 -32.32 10.08
C VAL A 176 19.32 -33.08 10.83
N ALA A 177 18.13 -32.49 10.98
CA ALA A 177 17.02 -33.08 11.72
C ALA A 177 15.68 -32.94 10.97
N SER A 178 14.84 -33.97 11.01
CA SER A 178 13.49 -33.96 10.44
C SER A 178 12.56 -34.93 11.19
N GLY A 179 11.26 -34.63 11.23
CA GLY A 179 10.23 -35.58 11.64
C GLY A 179 9.97 -36.65 10.56
N SER A 180 10.47 -36.41 9.35
CA SER A 180 10.29 -37.28 8.19
C SER A 180 11.58 -37.96 7.81
N GLN A 181 11.58 -39.28 7.94
CA GLN A 181 12.71 -40.11 7.56
C GLN A 181 13.09 -39.91 6.09
N VAL A 182 12.09 -39.76 5.21
CA VAL A 182 12.27 -39.59 3.75
C VAL A 182 12.99 -38.28 3.45
N VAL A 183 12.60 -37.19 4.12
CA VAL A 183 13.23 -35.87 3.93
C VAL A 183 14.65 -35.85 4.47
N LEU A 184 14.90 -36.45 5.65
CA LEU A 184 16.26 -36.59 6.19
C LEU A 184 17.15 -37.39 5.21
N GLU A 185 16.72 -38.58 4.77
CA GLU A 185 17.48 -39.39 3.82
C GLU A 185 17.74 -38.64 2.50
N SER A 186 16.78 -37.84 2.04
CA SER A 186 16.96 -36.98 0.86
C SER A 186 18.08 -35.97 1.08
N SER A 187 18.10 -35.28 2.21
CA SER A 187 19.18 -34.35 2.58
C SER A 187 20.55 -35.05 2.60
N LEU A 188 20.67 -36.20 3.26
CA LEU A 188 21.95 -36.93 3.34
C LEU A 188 22.46 -37.38 1.97
N ARG A 189 21.57 -37.80 1.05
CA ARG A 189 21.94 -38.10 -0.34
C ARG A 189 22.50 -36.88 -1.09
N HIS A 190 21.92 -35.70 -0.85
CA HIS A 190 22.33 -34.45 -1.50
C HIS A 190 23.68 -33.96 -0.96
N ILE A 191 23.91 -34.08 0.35
CA ILE A 191 25.23 -33.81 0.98
C ILE A 191 26.31 -34.73 0.40
N ASP A 192 26.06 -36.04 0.39
CA ASP A 192 27.02 -37.06 -0.09
C ASP A 192 27.41 -36.84 -1.57
N ARG A 193 26.42 -36.55 -2.42
CA ARG A 193 26.63 -36.30 -3.85
C ARG A 193 27.14 -34.89 -4.17
N LYS A 194 27.20 -34.00 -3.18
CA LYS A 194 27.46 -32.55 -3.34
C LYS A 194 26.47 -31.85 -4.28
N SER A 195 25.28 -32.44 -4.46
CA SER A 195 24.21 -31.90 -5.27
C SER A 195 23.17 -31.29 -4.34
N SER A 196 23.10 -29.97 -4.21
CA SER A 196 22.18 -29.26 -3.31
C SER A 196 21.54 -28.08 -4.04
N VAL A 197 20.65 -27.33 -3.37
CA VAL A 197 20.06 -26.09 -3.93
C VAL A 197 21.11 -25.11 -4.48
N MET A 198 22.35 -25.16 -3.97
CA MET A 198 23.48 -24.35 -4.46
C MET A 198 23.92 -24.68 -5.90
N GLU A 199 23.51 -25.82 -6.47
CA GLU A 199 23.71 -26.12 -7.90
C GLU A 199 22.80 -25.30 -8.81
N ASN A 200 21.71 -24.74 -8.28
CA ASN A 200 20.88 -23.80 -9.02
C ASN A 200 21.63 -22.46 -9.15
N LYS A 201 22.09 -22.14 -10.36
CA LYS A 201 22.86 -20.92 -10.65
C LYS A 201 22.16 -19.64 -10.18
N THR A 202 20.85 -19.53 -10.37
CA THR A 202 20.07 -18.37 -9.90
C THR A 202 20.09 -18.30 -8.38
N PHE A 203 19.88 -19.42 -7.69
CA PHE A 203 19.92 -19.46 -6.22
C PHE A 203 21.30 -19.10 -5.67
N ALA A 204 22.37 -19.68 -6.24
CA ALA A 204 23.73 -19.38 -5.82
C ALA A 204 24.05 -17.88 -5.98
N GLN A 205 23.64 -17.27 -7.11
CA GLN A 205 23.76 -15.83 -7.33
C GLN A 205 22.94 -15.02 -6.32
N LEU A 206 21.73 -15.44 -5.98
CA LEU A 206 20.90 -14.76 -4.97
C LEU A 206 21.55 -14.74 -3.59
N VAL A 207 22.13 -15.87 -3.18
CA VAL A 207 22.85 -15.99 -1.90
C VAL A 207 24.10 -15.10 -1.90
N GLU A 208 24.84 -15.03 -3.00
CA GLU A 208 26.06 -14.22 -3.14
C GLU A 208 25.77 -12.71 -3.20
N GLN A 209 24.76 -12.30 -3.96
CA GLN A 209 24.46 -10.89 -4.26
C GLN A 209 23.63 -10.18 -3.20
N THR A 210 23.08 -10.93 -2.24
CA THR A 210 22.23 -10.37 -1.18
C THR A 210 22.92 -10.61 0.16
N PRO A 211 23.76 -9.70 0.68
CA PRO A 211 24.35 -9.85 2.00
C PRO A 211 23.26 -9.99 3.07
N VAL A 212 23.43 -10.87 4.07
CA VAL A 212 22.46 -11.04 5.17
C VAL A 212 22.40 -9.74 5.97
N SER A 213 21.32 -8.99 5.80
CA SER A 213 21.12 -7.68 6.45
C SER A 213 20.14 -7.73 7.63
N LYS A 214 19.34 -8.81 7.71
CA LYS A 214 18.27 -9.03 8.68
C LYS A 214 18.35 -10.47 9.23
N PRO A 215 17.81 -10.72 10.44
CA PRO A 215 17.88 -12.01 11.16
C PRO A 215 17.28 -13.21 10.42
N ILE A 216 16.30 -12.95 9.55
CA ILE A 216 15.51 -13.98 8.87
C ILE A 216 15.48 -13.66 7.39
N ARG A 217 15.82 -14.66 6.59
CA ARG A 217 15.72 -14.64 5.14
C ARG A 217 14.87 -15.79 4.63
N ILE A 218 13.96 -15.50 3.71
CA ILE A 218 13.09 -16.50 3.10
C ILE A 218 13.36 -16.53 1.60
N PHE A 219 13.54 -17.73 1.05
CA PHE A 219 13.62 -18.00 -0.37
C PHE A 219 12.41 -18.82 -0.81
N ILE A 220 11.74 -18.36 -1.86
CA ILE A 220 10.55 -18.99 -2.41
C ILE A 220 10.79 -19.27 -3.90
N PRO A 221 10.99 -20.53 -4.30
CA PRO A 221 11.05 -20.92 -5.70
C PRO A 221 9.64 -20.92 -6.29
N HIS A 222 9.43 -20.09 -7.30
CA HIS A 222 8.10 -19.91 -7.89
C HIS A 222 7.64 -21.17 -8.62
N ASP A 223 8.56 -21.94 -9.21
CA ASP A 223 8.24 -23.19 -9.88
C ASP A 223 7.69 -24.27 -8.92
N LYS A 224 8.01 -24.15 -7.63
CA LYS A 224 7.55 -25.03 -6.54
C LYS A 224 6.33 -24.52 -5.78
N LEU A 225 5.94 -23.26 -5.98
CA LEU A 225 4.72 -22.71 -5.36
C LEU A 225 3.51 -23.65 -5.50
N PRO A 226 3.25 -24.33 -6.65
CA PRO A 226 2.13 -25.25 -6.75
C PRO A 226 2.07 -26.35 -5.67
N ALA A 227 3.23 -26.85 -5.23
CA ALA A 227 3.31 -27.84 -4.16
C ALA A 227 2.96 -27.22 -2.80
N LEU A 228 3.43 -26.00 -2.53
CA LEU A 228 3.04 -25.21 -1.36
C LEU A 228 1.51 -25.03 -1.33
N VAL A 229 0.93 -24.60 -2.45
CA VAL A 229 -0.54 -24.46 -2.56
C VAL A 229 -1.27 -25.77 -2.27
N ALA A 230 -0.77 -26.86 -2.85
CA ALA A 230 -1.43 -28.16 -2.74
C ALA A 230 -1.41 -28.71 -1.32
N ALA A 231 -0.41 -28.34 -0.52
CA ALA A 231 -0.31 -28.71 0.88
C ALA A 231 -1.32 -27.95 1.76
N TYR A 232 -1.49 -26.64 1.53
CA TYR A 232 -2.33 -25.80 2.40
C TYR A 232 -3.79 -25.67 1.96
N LEU A 233 -4.09 -25.91 0.69
CA LEU A 233 -5.43 -25.71 0.14
C LEU A 233 -6.11 -27.00 -0.32
N GLY A 234 -7.43 -27.00 -0.23
CA GLY A 234 -8.26 -28.12 -0.64
C GLY A 234 -8.13 -28.46 -2.13
N ARG A 235 -8.43 -29.72 -2.48
CA ARG A 235 -8.36 -30.29 -3.85
C ARG A 235 -8.96 -29.40 -4.95
N PRO A 236 -10.10 -28.69 -4.76
CA PRO A 236 -10.65 -27.85 -5.82
C PRO A 236 -9.72 -26.72 -6.28
N MET A 237 -8.75 -26.32 -5.44
CA MET A 237 -7.87 -25.17 -5.66
C MET A 237 -6.54 -25.51 -6.34
N GLN A 238 -6.12 -26.77 -6.31
CA GLN A 238 -4.82 -27.21 -6.82
C GLN A 238 -4.63 -26.90 -8.31
N LYS A 239 -5.70 -26.91 -9.11
CA LYS A 239 -5.65 -26.56 -10.54
C LYS A 239 -5.29 -25.10 -10.84
N TYR A 240 -5.50 -24.18 -9.88
CA TYR A 240 -5.18 -22.76 -10.06
C TYR A 240 -3.75 -22.42 -9.63
N ALA A 241 -3.14 -23.31 -8.85
CA ALA A 241 -1.76 -23.21 -8.43
C ALA A 241 -0.76 -23.20 -9.61
N ALA A 242 -1.14 -23.81 -10.75
CA ALA A 242 -0.31 -23.89 -11.95
C ALA A 242 0.11 -22.52 -12.52
N PHE A 243 -0.68 -21.46 -12.30
CA PHE A 243 -0.31 -20.10 -12.70
C PHE A 243 0.89 -19.57 -11.90
N LEU A 244 0.95 -19.86 -10.60
CA LEU A 244 2.00 -19.38 -9.71
C LEU A 244 3.38 -19.89 -10.10
N ARG A 245 3.44 -21.08 -10.73
CA ARG A 245 4.66 -21.67 -11.28
C ARG A 245 5.48 -20.72 -12.15
N THR A 246 4.82 -19.76 -12.80
CA THR A 246 5.44 -18.85 -13.76
C THR A 246 5.19 -17.40 -13.42
N SER A 247 5.05 -17.09 -12.13
CA SER A 247 4.95 -15.70 -11.69
C SER A 247 6.31 -14.99 -11.71
N GLY A 248 7.37 -15.70 -11.29
CA GLY A 248 8.78 -15.28 -11.31
C GLY A 248 9.70 -16.51 -11.29
N GLN A 249 11.01 -16.35 -11.02
CA GLN A 249 11.92 -17.47 -10.75
C GLN A 249 12.00 -17.76 -9.24
N TRP A 250 12.47 -16.77 -8.49
CA TRP A 250 12.70 -16.85 -7.06
C TRP A 250 12.30 -15.54 -6.42
N THR A 251 11.65 -15.59 -5.27
CA THR A 251 11.50 -14.44 -4.38
C THR A 251 12.40 -14.63 -3.18
N VAL A 252 13.18 -13.61 -2.86
CA VAL A 252 13.98 -13.52 -1.64
C VAL A 252 13.44 -12.38 -0.80
N LEU A 253 13.15 -12.64 0.47
CA LEU A 253 12.62 -11.65 1.40
C LEU A 253 13.44 -11.65 2.68
N ASP A 254 13.94 -10.49 3.06
CA ASP A 254 14.61 -10.19 4.31
C ASP A 254 13.61 -9.54 5.26
N GLY A 255 13.27 -10.28 6.32
CA GLY A 255 12.20 -9.94 7.24
C GLY A 255 12.68 -9.47 8.60
N PHE A 256 11.88 -8.62 9.22
CA PHE A 256 11.89 -8.48 10.68
C PHE A 256 10.52 -8.85 11.24
N ILE A 257 10.58 -9.26 12.49
CA ILE A 257 9.47 -9.76 13.26
C ILE A 257 9.27 -8.79 14.44
N SER A 258 8.03 -8.41 14.75
CA SER A 258 7.68 -7.54 15.88
C SER A 258 6.31 -7.88 16.46
N ASP A 259 6.01 -7.39 17.67
CA ASP A 259 4.87 -7.78 18.52
C ASP A 259 3.44 -7.68 17.95
N ASN A 260 3.22 -6.99 16.84
CA ASN A 260 1.93 -7.00 16.14
C ASN A 260 2.17 -6.78 14.63
N GLN A 261 3.40 -6.98 14.14
CA GLN A 261 3.68 -6.89 12.70
C GLN A 261 4.83 -7.81 12.19
N LEU A 262 4.59 -8.48 11.06
CA LEU A 262 5.64 -8.99 10.16
C LEU A 262 5.85 -7.96 9.05
N GLN A 263 7.10 -7.62 8.77
CA GLN A 263 7.45 -6.99 7.50
C GLN A 263 8.65 -7.69 6.88
N ALA A 264 8.59 -7.93 5.58
CA ALA A 264 9.72 -8.44 4.83
C ALA A 264 9.85 -7.76 3.47
N ASP A 265 11.08 -7.41 3.14
CA ASP A 265 11.44 -6.69 1.92
C ASP A 265 12.47 -7.50 1.16
N GLY A 266 12.41 -7.45 -0.17
CA GLY A 266 13.44 -8.05 -0.98
C GLY A 266 13.07 -8.00 -2.44
N TYR A 267 13.38 -9.07 -3.17
CA TYR A 267 13.33 -9.05 -4.62
C TYR A 267 12.78 -10.36 -5.18
N THR A 268 11.95 -10.24 -6.22
CA THR A 268 11.64 -11.34 -7.13
C THR A 268 12.51 -11.24 -8.37
N TRP A 269 13.29 -12.27 -8.64
CA TRP A 269 14.03 -12.41 -9.89
C TRP A 269 13.12 -12.84 -11.03
N VAL A 270 13.20 -12.12 -12.14
CA VAL A 270 12.39 -12.34 -13.33
C VAL A 270 13.31 -12.49 -14.54
N HIS A 271 13.03 -13.47 -15.40
CA HIS A 271 13.79 -13.65 -16.62
C HIS A 271 13.50 -12.52 -17.62
N SER A 272 14.49 -12.16 -18.44
CA SER A 272 14.32 -11.12 -19.48
C SER A 272 13.38 -11.54 -20.62
N GLY A 273 13.17 -12.85 -20.82
CA GLY A 273 12.45 -13.41 -21.96
C GLY A 273 10.92 -13.35 -21.94
N GLY A 274 10.27 -12.56 -21.08
CA GLY A 274 8.80 -12.36 -21.13
C GLY A 274 7.92 -13.55 -20.73
N GLU A 275 8.50 -14.70 -20.38
CA GLU A 275 7.77 -15.94 -20.08
C GLU A 275 7.02 -15.93 -18.74
N GLN A 276 7.38 -14.99 -17.86
CA GLN A 276 6.95 -14.93 -16.47
C GLN A 276 6.00 -13.76 -16.26
N PHE A 277 4.96 -13.95 -15.44
CA PHE A 277 3.91 -12.94 -15.28
C PHE A 277 4.44 -11.57 -14.87
N PHE A 278 5.42 -11.53 -13.94
CA PHE A 278 5.99 -10.26 -13.50
C PHE A 278 6.78 -9.50 -14.58
N SER A 279 7.13 -10.12 -15.71
CA SER A 279 7.72 -9.39 -16.83
C SER A 279 6.77 -8.35 -17.43
N ILE A 280 5.45 -8.51 -17.25
CA ILE A 280 4.44 -7.55 -17.72
C ILE A 280 4.61 -6.19 -17.05
N MET A 281 5.15 -6.16 -15.83
CA MET A 281 5.26 -4.93 -15.04
C MET A 281 6.65 -4.29 -15.09
N ARG A 282 7.64 -4.89 -15.77
CA ARG A 282 9.04 -4.45 -15.70
C ARG A 282 9.26 -3.01 -16.19
N GLU A 283 8.43 -2.54 -17.11
CA GLU A 283 8.55 -1.18 -17.67
C GLU A 283 7.41 -0.26 -17.22
N GLN A 284 6.55 -0.73 -16.30
CA GLN A 284 5.52 0.10 -15.68
C GLN A 284 6.10 0.89 -14.50
N GLN A 285 5.75 2.17 -14.41
CA GLN A 285 6.08 3.00 -13.27
C GLN A 285 5.09 2.75 -12.12
N PRO A 286 5.55 2.43 -10.90
CA PRO A 286 4.68 2.25 -9.74
C PRO A 286 3.76 3.45 -9.52
N GLN A 287 2.48 3.20 -9.24
CA GLN A 287 1.48 4.25 -8.96
C GLN A 287 1.00 4.14 -7.50
N LYS A 288 0.38 5.21 -6.99
CA LYS A 288 -0.19 5.20 -5.63
C LYS A 288 -1.39 4.25 -5.57
N TRP A 289 -1.50 3.47 -4.48
CA TRP A 289 -2.67 2.64 -4.23
C TRP A 289 -3.84 3.51 -3.74
N MET A 290 -4.72 3.93 -4.67
CA MET A 290 -5.81 4.88 -4.42
C MET A 290 -7.13 4.16 -4.13
N ALA A 291 -7.35 2.95 -4.63
CA ALA A 291 -8.61 2.22 -4.46
C ALA A 291 -9.02 2.02 -2.98
N GLN A 292 -8.07 1.96 -2.05
CA GLN A 292 -8.37 1.90 -0.61
C GLN A 292 -9.18 3.12 -0.09
N GLU A 293 -9.14 4.27 -0.76
CA GLU A 293 -9.88 5.48 -0.38
C GLU A 293 -11.39 5.36 -0.70
N VAL A 294 -11.76 4.50 -1.65
CA VAL A 294 -13.15 4.34 -2.11
C VAL A 294 -13.78 3.00 -1.68
N LEU A 295 -12.93 2.01 -1.39
CA LEU A 295 -13.35 0.70 -0.92
C LEU A 295 -13.91 0.77 0.51
N PRO A 296 -14.99 0.03 0.84
CA PRO A 296 -15.48 -0.06 2.21
C PRO A 296 -14.43 -0.63 3.18
N ALA A 297 -14.46 -0.18 4.42
CA ALA A 297 -13.61 -0.67 5.52
C ALA A 297 -13.75 -2.19 5.79
N THR A 298 -14.84 -2.80 5.34
CA THR A 298 -15.10 -4.25 5.46
C THR A 298 -14.70 -5.04 4.22
N THR A 299 -13.94 -4.44 3.29
CA THR A 299 -13.47 -5.15 2.09
C THR A 299 -12.63 -6.35 2.51
N LEU A 300 -12.99 -7.55 2.06
CA LEU A 300 -12.33 -8.78 2.47
C LEU A 300 -10.94 -8.91 1.84
N ALA A 301 -10.85 -8.63 0.54
CA ALA A 301 -9.61 -8.87 -0.20
C ALA A 301 -9.64 -8.13 -1.54
N GLY A 302 -8.48 -7.93 -2.17
CA GLY A 302 -8.43 -7.42 -3.52
C GLY A 302 -7.05 -7.46 -4.15
N LEU A 303 -7.03 -7.13 -5.44
CA LEU A 303 -5.83 -6.86 -6.21
C LEU A 303 -5.91 -5.45 -6.78
N SER A 304 -4.77 -4.80 -6.92
CA SER A 304 -4.66 -3.54 -7.65
C SER A 304 -3.43 -3.56 -8.55
N ILE A 305 -3.63 -3.26 -9.83
CA ILE A 305 -2.58 -3.12 -10.84
C ILE A 305 -2.41 -1.63 -11.10
N ALA A 306 -1.20 -1.14 -10.86
CA ALA A 306 -0.81 0.19 -11.29
C ALA A 306 -0.51 0.18 -12.79
N VAL A 307 -0.99 1.21 -13.47
CA VAL A 307 -0.85 1.35 -14.91
C VAL A 307 -0.29 2.74 -15.18
N SER A 308 0.94 2.81 -15.67
CA SER A 308 1.54 4.07 -16.12
C SER A 308 1.44 4.26 -17.63
N ASP A 309 1.39 3.15 -18.37
CA ASP A 309 1.26 3.12 -19.83
C ASP A 309 0.42 1.89 -20.24
N VAL A 310 -0.82 2.13 -20.71
CA VAL A 310 -1.75 1.06 -21.08
C VAL A 310 -1.25 0.29 -22.29
N SER A 311 -0.70 0.99 -23.29
CA SER A 311 -0.23 0.39 -24.53
C SER A 311 0.93 -0.57 -24.27
N LEU A 312 1.88 -0.15 -23.45
CA LEU A 312 3.01 -0.98 -23.02
C LEU A 312 2.53 -2.19 -22.21
N PHE A 313 1.60 -1.99 -21.26
CA PHE A 313 1.03 -3.09 -20.48
C PHE A 313 0.39 -4.16 -21.39
N VAL A 314 -0.43 -3.72 -22.36
CA VAL A 314 -1.09 -4.61 -23.31
C VAL A 314 -0.07 -5.35 -24.19
N GLN A 315 0.97 -4.67 -24.64
CA GLN A 315 2.05 -5.30 -25.42
C GLN A 315 2.79 -6.37 -24.59
N SER A 316 3.20 -6.05 -23.37
CA SER A 316 3.91 -7.00 -22.50
C SER A 316 3.00 -8.18 -22.11
N MET A 317 1.70 -7.95 -21.90
CA MET A 317 0.71 -9.01 -21.66
C MET A 317 0.50 -9.89 -22.89
N ALA A 318 0.55 -9.34 -24.11
CA ALA A 318 0.49 -10.13 -25.34
C ALA A 318 1.71 -11.04 -25.47
N THR A 319 2.93 -10.52 -25.27
CA THR A 319 4.17 -11.31 -25.26
C THR A 319 4.09 -12.45 -24.24
N TYR A 320 3.67 -12.17 -23.01
CA TYR A 320 3.48 -13.20 -22.00
C TYR A 320 2.50 -14.29 -22.47
N ARG A 321 1.34 -13.91 -23.03
CA ARG A 321 0.33 -14.87 -23.52
C ARG A 321 0.84 -15.74 -24.66
N GLU A 322 1.68 -15.21 -25.54
CA GLU A 322 2.31 -15.94 -26.65
C GLU A 322 3.21 -17.07 -26.12
N PHE A 323 4.06 -16.79 -25.13
CA PHE A 323 4.87 -17.83 -24.46
C PHE A 323 4.02 -18.90 -23.75
N ARG A 324 2.83 -18.53 -23.26
CA ARG A 324 1.90 -19.47 -22.61
C ARG A 324 1.08 -20.30 -23.60
N LYS A 325 1.26 -20.11 -24.91
CA LYS A 325 0.48 -20.77 -25.98
C LYS A 325 -1.03 -20.64 -25.75
N SER A 326 -1.45 -19.51 -25.19
CA SER A 326 -2.87 -19.23 -24.92
C SER A 326 -3.48 -18.63 -26.18
N ASN A 327 -4.37 -19.35 -26.87
CA ASN A 327 -5.11 -18.90 -28.07
C ASN A 327 -6.13 -17.78 -27.81
N LYS A 328 -5.90 -16.89 -26.84
CA LYS A 328 -6.80 -15.77 -26.56
C LYS A 328 -6.48 -14.63 -27.51
N VAL A 329 -7.53 -14.11 -28.15
CA VAL A 329 -7.50 -12.96 -29.07
C VAL A 329 -6.85 -11.76 -28.37
N ARG A 330 -6.02 -11.01 -29.10
CA ARG A 330 -5.51 -9.71 -28.64
C ARG A 330 -6.70 -8.80 -28.31
N PRO A 331 -6.61 -7.95 -27.28
CA PRO A 331 -7.70 -7.03 -26.97
C PRO A 331 -8.01 -6.16 -28.20
N ASP A 332 -9.28 -5.81 -28.36
CA ASP A 332 -9.73 -4.93 -29.44
C ASP A 332 -8.97 -3.60 -29.36
N LYS A 333 -8.34 -3.21 -30.47
CA LYS A 333 -7.49 -2.02 -30.54
C LYS A 333 -8.28 -0.76 -30.19
N GLU A 334 -9.53 -0.65 -30.68
CA GLU A 334 -10.37 0.53 -30.41
C GLU A 334 -10.71 0.64 -28.92
N LYS A 335 -10.96 -0.49 -28.26
CA LYS A 335 -11.23 -0.52 -26.81
C LYS A 335 -9.99 -0.18 -25.98
N VAL A 336 -8.80 -0.62 -26.42
CA VAL A 336 -7.54 -0.27 -25.74
C VAL A 336 -7.27 1.23 -25.87
N GLU A 337 -7.41 1.79 -27.07
CA GLU A 337 -7.25 3.23 -27.31
C GLU A 337 -8.27 4.04 -26.50
N TRP A 338 -9.54 3.63 -26.48
CA TRP A 338 -10.56 4.25 -25.63
C TRP A 338 -10.23 4.16 -24.14
N PHE A 339 -9.74 3.01 -23.67
CA PHE A 339 -9.37 2.82 -22.27
C PHE A 339 -8.18 3.71 -21.86
N ASP A 340 -7.21 3.89 -22.75
CA ASP A 340 -6.06 4.77 -22.52
C ASP A 340 -6.49 6.25 -22.37
N LEU A 341 -7.51 6.67 -23.10
CA LEU A 341 -8.11 8.02 -22.97
C LEU A 341 -8.81 8.27 -21.62
N LEU A 342 -9.00 7.23 -20.79
CA LEU A 342 -9.45 7.40 -19.41
C LEU A 342 -8.34 7.89 -18.48
N TYR A 343 -7.08 7.94 -18.96
CA TYR A 343 -5.89 8.24 -18.15
C TYR A 343 -5.85 7.41 -16.85
N PRO A 344 -5.97 6.08 -16.94
CA PRO A 344 -5.95 5.21 -15.78
C PRO A 344 -4.57 5.29 -15.12
N THR A 345 -4.56 5.34 -13.80
CA THR A 345 -3.34 5.16 -13.00
C THR A 345 -3.39 3.87 -12.19
N GLU A 346 -4.59 3.33 -12.00
CA GLU A 346 -4.83 2.15 -11.20
C GLU A 346 -6.08 1.43 -11.71
N VAL A 347 -6.01 0.11 -11.79
CA VAL A 347 -7.15 -0.78 -12.04
C VAL A 347 -7.19 -1.85 -10.96
N SER A 348 -8.27 -1.88 -10.19
CA SER A 348 -8.40 -2.75 -9.01
C SER A 348 -9.63 -3.63 -9.09
N LEU A 349 -9.55 -4.76 -8.40
CA LEU A 349 -10.65 -5.69 -8.19
C LEU A 349 -10.72 -6.04 -6.70
N ALA A 350 -11.88 -5.87 -6.09
CA ALA A 350 -12.07 -6.08 -4.66
C ALA A 350 -13.32 -6.90 -4.33
N CYS A 351 -13.20 -7.73 -3.29
CA CYS A 351 -14.28 -8.55 -2.75
C CYS A 351 -14.89 -7.85 -1.55
N VAL A 352 -16.15 -7.44 -1.68
CA VAL A 352 -16.86 -6.69 -0.65
C VAL A 352 -18.04 -7.51 -0.11
N PRO A 353 -18.25 -7.55 1.22
CA PRO A 353 -19.45 -8.13 1.80
C PRO A 353 -20.65 -7.21 1.53
N PHE A 354 -21.73 -7.79 1.02
CA PHE A 354 -22.96 -7.10 0.69
C PHE A 354 -24.17 -8.02 0.89
N ARG A 355 -25.13 -7.59 1.73
CA ARG A 355 -26.39 -8.32 2.04
C ARG A 355 -26.20 -9.80 2.41
N GLY A 356 -25.15 -10.12 3.18
CA GLY A 356 -24.87 -11.50 3.63
C GLY A 356 -24.15 -12.38 2.59
N SER A 357 -23.75 -11.81 1.45
CA SER A 357 -22.94 -12.47 0.43
C SER A 357 -21.70 -11.64 0.07
N TYR A 358 -20.80 -12.23 -0.73
CA TYR A 358 -19.59 -11.54 -1.21
C TYR A 358 -19.73 -11.21 -2.68
N HIS A 359 -19.54 -9.94 -3.00
CA HIS A 359 -19.65 -9.38 -4.34
C HIS A 359 -18.29 -8.80 -4.79
N TRP A 360 -18.07 -8.79 -6.10
CA TRP A 360 -16.90 -8.17 -6.69
C TRP A 360 -17.25 -6.78 -7.20
N VAL A 361 -16.34 -5.84 -6.96
CA VAL A 361 -16.35 -4.50 -7.54
C VAL A 361 -15.00 -4.26 -8.21
N SER A 362 -15.05 -3.70 -9.41
CA SER A 362 -13.86 -3.22 -10.12
C SER A 362 -13.79 -1.71 -10.00
N ILE A 363 -12.57 -1.19 -9.89
CA ILE A 363 -12.32 0.24 -9.68
C ILE A 363 -11.27 0.68 -10.68
N ILE A 364 -11.51 1.81 -11.33
CA ILE A 364 -10.52 2.51 -12.14
C ILE A 364 -10.28 3.87 -11.48
N HIS A 365 -9.03 4.15 -11.10
CA HIS A 365 -8.64 5.50 -10.69
C HIS A 365 -8.10 6.24 -11.91
N SER A 366 -8.75 7.36 -12.26
CA SER A 366 -8.37 8.21 -13.38
C SER A 366 -7.63 9.46 -12.87
N ARG A 367 -6.49 9.78 -13.50
CA ARG A 367 -5.79 11.05 -13.24
C ARG A 367 -6.64 12.27 -13.62
N TYR A 368 -7.49 12.13 -14.63
CA TYR A 368 -8.31 13.20 -15.18
C TYR A 368 -9.76 12.73 -15.33
N ILE A 369 -10.46 12.62 -14.20
CA ILE A 369 -11.83 12.06 -14.17
C ILE A 369 -12.82 12.77 -15.10
N GLN A 370 -12.64 14.07 -15.35
CA GLN A 370 -13.49 14.81 -16.30
C GLN A 370 -13.32 14.31 -17.73
N GLN A 371 -12.09 13.96 -18.13
CA GLN A 371 -11.83 13.38 -19.43
C GLN A 371 -12.46 11.99 -19.55
N ALA A 372 -12.36 11.17 -18.50
CA ALA A 372 -13.03 9.87 -18.47
C ALA A 372 -14.56 10.02 -18.55
N LYS A 373 -15.17 10.99 -17.84
CA LYS A 373 -16.60 11.29 -17.96
C LYS A 373 -17.00 11.66 -19.40
N ILE A 374 -16.18 12.45 -20.10
CA ILE A 374 -16.39 12.77 -21.52
C ILE A 374 -16.38 11.48 -22.37
N GLN A 375 -15.39 10.60 -22.17
CA GLN A 375 -15.29 9.35 -22.94
C GLN A 375 -16.49 8.42 -22.76
N PHE A 376 -17.06 8.36 -21.56
CA PHE A 376 -18.31 7.63 -21.33
C PHE A 376 -19.54 8.37 -21.90
N ALA A 377 -19.56 9.70 -21.85
CA ALA A 377 -20.63 10.52 -22.43
C ALA A 377 -20.74 10.42 -23.95
N LEU A 378 -19.64 10.14 -24.63
CA LEU A 378 -19.64 9.86 -26.07
C LEU A 378 -20.31 8.52 -26.40
N LEU A 379 -20.39 7.59 -25.45
CA LEU A 379 -20.98 6.27 -25.65
C LEU A 379 -22.46 6.21 -25.25
N ASN A 380 -22.85 6.89 -24.17
CA ASN A 380 -24.22 6.92 -23.66
C ASN A 380 -24.49 8.19 -22.82
N ILE A 381 -25.76 8.53 -22.61
CA ILE A 381 -26.16 9.65 -21.75
C ILE A 381 -25.67 9.41 -20.31
N GLN A 382 -25.02 10.43 -19.74
CA GLN A 382 -24.43 10.37 -18.40
C GLN A 382 -25.26 11.18 -17.42
N GLU A 383 -25.58 10.58 -16.27
CA GLU A 383 -26.18 11.26 -15.13
C GLU A 383 -25.20 11.23 -13.94
N GLU A 384 -24.95 12.39 -13.34
CA GLU A 384 -24.15 12.43 -12.11
C GLU A 384 -24.87 11.75 -10.95
N ASN A 385 -24.10 11.20 -10.01
CA ASN A 385 -24.63 10.62 -8.77
C ASN A 385 -25.63 9.47 -8.97
N LYS A 386 -25.53 8.77 -10.10
CA LYS A 386 -26.39 7.63 -10.45
C LYS A 386 -25.56 6.42 -10.92
N VAL A 387 -26.13 5.23 -10.73
CA VAL A 387 -25.62 3.99 -11.31
C VAL A 387 -26.19 3.82 -12.72
N MET A 388 -25.30 3.66 -13.68
CA MET A 388 -25.60 3.58 -15.11
C MET A 388 -25.20 2.21 -15.68
N GLU A 389 -25.80 1.82 -16.80
CA GLU A 389 -25.41 0.61 -17.52
C GLU A 389 -24.06 0.82 -18.20
N ASN A 390 -23.14 -0.13 -18.04
CA ASN A 390 -21.80 -0.03 -18.62
C ASN A 390 -21.89 -0.17 -20.16
N PRO A 391 -21.51 0.87 -20.94
CA PRO A 391 -21.56 0.81 -22.40
C PRO A 391 -20.52 -0.16 -23.00
N LEU A 392 -19.47 -0.51 -22.24
CA LEU A 392 -18.38 -1.39 -22.69
C LEU A 392 -18.14 -2.52 -21.67
N PRO A 393 -19.04 -3.51 -21.57
CA PRO A 393 -18.85 -4.66 -20.70
C PRO A 393 -17.63 -5.48 -21.14
N ASN A 394 -16.94 -6.08 -20.16
CA ASN A 394 -15.73 -6.90 -20.28
C ASN A 394 -14.45 -6.16 -20.69
N VAL A 395 -14.44 -4.83 -20.80
CA VAL A 395 -13.23 -4.08 -21.19
C VAL A 395 -12.05 -4.38 -20.27
N LEU A 396 -12.28 -4.49 -18.96
CA LEU A 396 -11.23 -4.79 -17.98
C LEU A 396 -10.68 -6.20 -18.15
N SER A 397 -11.51 -7.18 -18.47
CA SER A 397 -11.02 -8.56 -18.62
C SER A 397 -10.33 -8.82 -19.95
N GLU A 398 -10.70 -8.07 -21.00
CA GLU A 398 -9.99 -8.06 -22.27
C GLU A 398 -8.57 -7.48 -22.11
N VAL A 399 -8.46 -6.29 -21.50
CA VAL A 399 -7.21 -5.54 -21.34
C VAL A 399 -6.32 -6.14 -20.24
N PHE A 400 -6.84 -6.31 -19.02
CA PHE A 400 -6.04 -6.72 -17.84
C PHE A 400 -6.13 -8.22 -17.53
N GLY A 401 -6.93 -8.96 -18.31
CA GLY A 401 -7.03 -10.41 -18.22
C GLY A 401 -8.22 -10.91 -17.39
N THR A 402 -8.45 -12.22 -17.48
CA THR A 402 -9.68 -12.87 -17.00
C THR A 402 -9.87 -12.89 -15.48
N VAL A 403 -8.95 -12.31 -14.72
CA VAL A 403 -9.21 -12.04 -13.30
C VAL A 403 -10.37 -11.05 -13.14
N PHE A 404 -10.52 -10.09 -14.06
CA PHE A 404 -11.61 -9.13 -14.00
C PHE A 404 -12.99 -9.71 -14.36
N ASP A 405 -13.07 -10.93 -14.93
CA ASP A 405 -14.34 -11.67 -15.16
C ASP A 405 -15.08 -12.05 -13.86
N LEU A 406 -14.47 -11.79 -12.70
CA LEU A 406 -15.05 -11.98 -11.38
C LEU A 406 -16.10 -10.91 -11.07
N CYS A 407 -15.88 -9.70 -11.56
CA CYS A 407 -16.80 -8.59 -11.44
C CYS A 407 -17.84 -8.67 -12.57
N PRO A 408 -19.14 -8.71 -12.26
CA PRO A 408 -20.15 -8.46 -13.27
C PRO A 408 -20.15 -6.96 -13.58
N ASP A 409 -19.29 -6.53 -14.50
CA ASP A 409 -19.10 -5.12 -14.90
C ASP A 409 -20.26 -4.57 -15.75
N SER A 410 -21.48 -5.01 -15.45
CA SER A 410 -22.72 -4.64 -16.12
C SER A 410 -23.14 -3.18 -15.90
N HIS A 411 -22.76 -2.60 -14.77
CA HIS A 411 -23.10 -1.25 -14.39
C HIS A 411 -21.87 -0.53 -13.85
N TYR A 412 -21.91 0.80 -13.86
CA TYR A 412 -20.88 1.64 -13.26
C TYR A 412 -21.47 2.89 -12.61
N CYS A 413 -20.67 3.54 -11.77
CA CYS A 413 -20.93 4.88 -11.25
C CYS A 413 -19.62 5.63 -10.98
N TYR A 414 -19.70 6.95 -10.92
CA TYR A 414 -18.59 7.81 -10.53
C TYR A 414 -18.61 8.09 -9.03
N GLN A 415 -17.44 8.10 -8.40
CA GLN A 415 -17.25 8.57 -7.03
C GLN A 415 -15.89 9.26 -6.94
N GLY A 416 -15.85 10.59 -6.76
CA GLY A 416 -14.59 11.34 -6.77
C GLY A 416 -13.83 11.18 -8.10
N SER A 417 -12.55 10.78 -8.04
CA SER A 417 -11.70 10.44 -9.19
C SER A 417 -11.81 8.99 -9.66
N PHE A 418 -12.80 8.24 -9.15
CA PHE A 418 -12.95 6.81 -9.37
C PHE A 418 -14.16 6.47 -10.25
N ILE A 419 -14.00 5.41 -11.04
CA ILE A 419 -15.07 4.75 -11.79
C ILE A 419 -15.23 3.36 -11.16
N LEU A 420 -16.37 3.13 -10.52
CA LEU A 420 -16.68 1.85 -9.90
C LEU A 420 -17.56 1.06 -10.87
N MET A 421 -17.24 -0.21 -11.08
CA MET A 421 -17.98 -1.12 -11.96
C MET A 421 -18.39 -2.37 -11.19
N GLY A 422 -19.60 -2.87 -11.44
CA GLY A 422 -20.10 -4.06 -10.76
C GLY A 422 -21.61 -4.23 -10.78
N ASP A 423 -22.10 -4.93 -9.76
CA ASP A 423 -23.53 -5.16 -9.55
C ASP A 423 -24.27 -3.86 -9.20
N LYS A 424 -25.43 -3.64 -9.84
CA LYS A 424 -26.22 -2.41 -9.71
C LYS A 424 -26.60 -2.09 -8.26
N ASP A 425 -27.05 -3.09 -7.50
CA ASP A 425 -27.51 -2.91 -6.12
C ASP A 425 -26.35 -2.59 -5.19
N LEU A 426 -25.20 -3.25 -5.41
CA LEU A 426 -23.97 -2.95 -4.68
C LEU A 426 -23.52 -1.52 -4.94
N LEU A 427 -23.39 -1.12 -6.21
CA LEU A 427 -22.96 0.23 -6.58
C LEU A 427 -23.90 1.30 -6.04
N ALA A 428 -25.21 1.07 -6.10
CA ALA A 428 -26.21 1.99 -5.57
C ALA A 428 -26.07 2.15 -4.05
N ASP A 429 -25.78 1.08 -3.33
CA ASP A 429 -25.54 1.14 -1.89
C ASP A 429 -24.23 1.86 -1.54
N LEU A 430 -23.13 1.58 -2.26
CA LEU A 430 -21.85 2.26 -2.07
C LEU A 430 -21.97 3.77 -2.32
N LEU A 431 -22.57 4.15 -3.44
CA LEU A 431 -22.79 5.54 -3.83
C LEU A 431 -23.70 6.26 -2.81
N ARG A 432 -24.80 5.62 -2.40
CA ARG A 432 -25.71 6.14 -1.37
C ARG A 432 -24.99 6.32 -0.02
N ARG A 433 -24.20 5.33 0.42
CA ARG A 433 -23.46 5.44 1.70
C ARG A 433 -22.47 6.60 1.66
N ASN A 434 -21.77 6.77 0.54
CA ASN A 434 -20.83 7.87 0.34
C ASN A 434 -21.56 9.23 0.39
N GLN A 435 -22.64 9.42 -0.37
CA GLN A 435 -23.43 10.66 -0.37
C GLN A 435 -24.01 11.02 1.00
N LEU A 436 -24.30 10.01 1.81
CA LEU A 436 -24.89 10.18 3.12
C LEU A 436 -23.87 10.37 4.26
N GLY A 437 -22.57 10.46 3.94
CA GLY A 437 -21.47 10.58 4.92
C GLY A 437 -21.27 9.30 5.77
N ASN A 438 -21.84 8.18 5.31
CA ASN A 438 -21.89 6.91 6.04
C ASN A 438 -20.92 5.86 5.46
N SER A 439 -19.94 6.27 4.66
CA SER A 439 -18.90 5.38 4.15
C SER A 439 -17.64 5.47 5.01
N HIS A 440 -17.23 4.36 5.63
CA HIS A 440 -15.89 4.20 6.19
C HIS A 440 -15.02 3.54 5.12
N SER A 441 -13.90 4.17 4.76
CA SER A 441 -13.01 3.64 3.73
C SER A 441 -12.05 2.57 4.29
N LEU A 442 -11.52 1.72 3.41
CA LEU A 442 -10.46 0.78 3.74
C LEU A 442 -9.19 1.52 4.20
N SER A 443 -8.89 2.67 3.59
CA SER A 443 -7.79 3.55 3.99
C SER A 443 -7.94 4.00 5.45
N ASP A 444 -9.13 4.46 5.86
CA ASP A 444 -9.37 4.90 7.24
C ASP A 444 -9.17 3.74 8.25
N ALA A 445 -9.60 2.53 7.87
CA ALA A 445 -9.44 1.35 8.71
C ALA A 445 -7.96 0.94 8.85
N ILE A 446 -7.18 0.99 7.75
CA ILE A 446 -5.75 0.70 7.77
C ILE A 446 -4.99 1.76 8.58
N GLN A 447 -5.32 3.05 8.44
CA GLN A 447 -4.68 4.18 9.14
C GLN A 447 -4.77 4.08 10.66
N GLN A 448 -5.80 3.43 11.19
CA GLN A 448 -5.96 3.20 12.63
C GLN A 448 -5.02 2.11 13.18
N THR A 449 -4.31 1.40 12.30
CA THR A 449 -3.39 0.33 12.70
C THR A 449 -1.93 0.75 12.51
N LYS A 450 -1.02 0.09 13.24
CA LYS A 450 0.42 0.29 13.07
C LYS A 450 0.90 -0.09 11.65
N THR A 451 0.15 -0.93 10.94
CA THR A 451 0.53 -1.39 9.60
C THR A 451 0.52 -0.30 8.53
N PHE A 452 -0.20 0.80 8.74
CA PHE A 452 -0.29 1.88 7.75
C PHE A 452 1.08 2.41 7.32
N LYS A 453 2.04 2.50 8.26
CA LYS A 453 3.42 2.91 7.98
C LYS A 453 4.21 1.87 7.17
N GLY A 454 3.80 0.60 7.24
CA GLY A 454 4.43 -0.52 6.54
C GLY A 454 3.91 -0.70 5.12
N VAL A 455 2.68 -0.28 4.80
CA VAL A 455 2.14 -0.40 3.44
C VAL A 455 2.88 0.56 2.50
N MET A 456 3.41 0.04 1.39
CA MET A 456 4.04 0.87 0.38
C MET A 456 3.02 1.84 -0.21
N ASN A 457 3.38 3.13 -0.22
CA ASN A 457 2.54 4.17 -0.81
C ASN A 457 2.40 3.99 -2.33
N THR A 458 3.45 3.54 -3.01
CA THR A 458 3.44 3.25 -4.45
C THR A 458 3.82 1.80 -4.74
N SER A 459 3.11 1.16 -5.66
CA SER A 459 3.41 -0.20 -6.10
C SER A 459 3.01 -0.43 -7.56
N GLY A 460 3.59 -1.45 -8.20
CA GLY A 460 3.15 -1.97 -9.51
C GLY A 460 1.93 -2.90 -9.38
N LEU A 461 1.97 -3.80 -8.40
CA LEU A 461 0.89 -4.72 -8.05
C LEU A 461 0.74 -4.73 -6.53
N THR A 462 -0.47 -4.51 -6.03
CA THR A 462 -0.82 -4.73 -4.63
C THR A 462 -1.84 -5.85 -4.54
N LEU A 463 -1.58 -6.83 -3.69
CA LEU A 463 -2.52 -7.84 -3.24
C LEU A 463 -2.79 -7.58 -1.75
N PHE A 464 -4.05 -7.61 -1.33
CA PHE A 464 -4.39 -7.43 0.08
C PHE A 464 -5.48 -8.39 0.54
N LEU A 465 -5.44 -8.72 1.82
CA LEU A 465 -6.39 -9.59 2.50
C LEU A 465 -6.67 -9.04 3.91
N GLN A 466 -7.94 -8.89 4.26
CA GLN A 466 -8.43 -8.42 5.55
C GLN A 466 -9.31 -9.49 6.20
N LEU A 467 -8.70 -10.35 7.01
CA LEU A 467 -9.38 -11.47 7.67
C LEU A 467 -10.37 -11.03 8.77
N SER A 468 -10.23 -9.81 9.30
CA SER A 468 -11.17 -9.23 10.26
C SER A 468 -12.57 -8.99 9.67
N SER A 469 -12.69 -8.91 8.34
CA SER A 469 -13.96 -8.81 7.63
C SER A 469 -14.73 -10.15 7.55
N GLY A 470 -14.14 -11.23 8.08
CA GLY A 470 -14.73 -12.57 8.16
C GLY A 470 -13.90 -13.61 7.41
N ALA A 471 -13.40 -14.61 8.13
CA ALA A 471 -12.62 -15.73 7.57
C ALA A 471 -13.51 -16.83 6.93
N ASP A 472 -14.82 -16.83 7.19
CA ASP A 472 -15.77 -17.85 6.72
C ASP A 472 -15.73 -18.14 5.20
N PRO A 473 -15.48 -17.17 4.31
CA PRO A 473 -15.33 -17.44 2.87
C PRO A 473 -14.05 -18.19 2.51
N ILE A 474 -13.06 -18.17 3.41
CA ILE A 474 -11.70 -18.68 3.21
C ILE A 474 -11.54 -20.05 3.84
N LEU A 475 -12.16 -20.31 4.99
CA LEU A 475 -12.05 -21.61 5.69
C LEU A 475 -12.39 -22.82 4.81
N PRO A 476 -13.45 -22.83 3.96
CA PRO A 476 -13.76 -23.96 3.08
C PRO A 476 -12.70 -24.22 1.99
N LEU A 477 -11.78 -23.27 1.80
CA LEU A 477 -10.73 -23.31 0.77
C LEU A 477 -9.46 -23.98 1.27
N LEU A 478 -9.28 -24.03 2.59
CA LEU A 478 -8.13 -24.62 3.26
C LEU A 478 -8.24 -26.14 3.30
N ASP A 479 -7.09 -26.80 3.36
CA ASP A 479 -7.05 -28.20 3.77
C ASP A 479 -7.56 -28.31 5.23
N LYS A 480 -8.33 -29.36 5.52
CA LYS A 480 -8.98 -29.57 6.83
C LYS A 480 -7.99 -29.54 8.00
N ARG A 481 -6.73 -29.91 7.76
CA ARG A 481 -5.63 -29.86 8.76
C ARG A 481 -5.37 -28.45 9.28
N TYR A 482 -5.52 -27.43 8.43
CA TYR A 482 -5.19 -26.04 8.76
C TYR A 482 -6.41 -25.18 9.14
N VAL A 483 -7.63 -25.69 9.00
CA VAL A 483 -8.86 -24.94 9.34
C VAL A 483 -8.84 -24.49 10.79
N LYS A 484 -8.43 -25.35 11.74
CA LYS A 484 -8.35 -25.00 13.17
C LYS A 484 -7.34 -23.90 13.45
N HIS A 485 -6.19 -23.94 12.79
CA HIS A 485 -5.14 -22.91 12.91
C HIS A 485 -5.65 -21.55 12.41
N MET A 486 -6.35 -21.53 11.27
CA MET A 486 -6.97 -20.32 10.75
C MET A 486 -8.08 -19.78 11.66
N ASP A 487 -8.87 -20.67 12.28
CA ASP A 487 -9.93 -20.28 13.21
C ASP A 487 -9.37 -19.62 14.47
N ALA A 488 -8.19 -20.04 14.94
CA ALA A 488 -7.51 -19.42 16.08
C ALA A 488 -7.16 -17.95 15.84
N VAL A 489 -7.01 -17.54 14.58
CA VAL A 489 -6.75 -16.14 14.19
C VAL A 489 -7.96 -15.25 14.48
N ARG A 490 -9.19 -15.79 14.60
CA ARG A 490 -10.40 -14.98 14.88
C ARG A 490 -10.35 -14.15 16.16
N LYS A 491 -9.45 -14.48 17.11
CA LYS A 491 -9.26 -13.72 18.34
C LYS A 491 -8.83 -12.27 18.09
N TYR A 492 -8.18 -12.00 16.95
CA TYR A 492 -7.73 -10.66 16.57
C TYR A 492 -8.83 -9.92 15.80
N ASN A 493 -9.09 -8.66 16.16
CA ASN A 493 -10.16 -7.87 15.54
C ASN A 493 -9.67 -6.88 14.48
N ALA A 494 -8.35 -6.78 14.29
CA ALA A 494 -7.71 -6.04 13.20
C ALA A 494 -6.69 -6.97 12.52
N GLN A 495 -6.92 -7.27 11.24
CA GLN A 495 -6.15 -8.29 10.52
C GLN A 495 -5.91 -7.85 9.09
N TYR A 496 -4.65 -7.65 8.71
CA TYR A 496 -4.29 -7.26 7.36
C TYR A 496 -3.07 -8.02 6.87
N ALA A 497 -3.09 -8.41 5.61
CA ALA A 497 -1.92 -8.87 4.89
C ALA A 497 -1.82 -8.12 3.57
N PHE A 498 -0.60 -7.79 3.18
CA PHE A 498 -0.22 -7.10 1.97
C PHE A 498 0.93 -7.83 1.30
N LEU A 499 0.82 -8.01 -0.02
CA LEU A 499 1.95 -8.34 -0.90
C LEU A 499 2.00 -7.29 -2.00
N GLN A 500 3.12 -6.58 -2.07
CA GLN A 500 3.30 -5.46 -2.99
C GLN A 500 4.55 -5.69 -3.83
N PHE A 501 4.42 -5.47 -5.13
CA PHE A 501 5.52 -5.64 -6.08
C PHE A 501 5.71 -4.36 -6.90
N SER A 502 6.95 -3.95 -7.10
CA SER A 502 7.32 -2.77 -7.88
C SER A 502 8.47 -3.09 -8.82
N SER A 503 8.46 -2.53 -10.03
CA SER A 503 9.57 -2.73 -10.96
C SER A 503 10.84 -2.06 -10.45
N LEU A 504 11.98 -2.73 -10.63
CA LEU A 504 13.31 -2.23 -10.35
C LEU A 504 14.33 -2.79 -11.36
N GLU A 505 14.54 -2.08 -12.47
CA GLU A 505 15.52 -2.39 -13.54
C GLU A 505 15.49 -3.86 -14.03
N ASP A 506 16.27 -4.74 -13.40
CA ASP A 506 16.47 -6.15 -13.74
C ASP A 506 15.66 -7.14 -12.88
N ARG A 507 14.95 -6.64 -11.86
CA ARG A 507 14.19 -7.42 -10.88
C ARG A 507 12.91 -6.70 -10.46
N MET A 508 12.08 -7.39 -9.67
CA MET A 508 10.93 -6.76 -9.02
C MET A 508 11.26 -6.60 -7.54
N TYR A 509 11.11 -5.41 -7.00
CA TYR A 509 11.02 -5.24 -5.55
C TYR A 509 9.77 -5.95 -5.04
N ALA A 510 9.90 -6.67 -3.94
CA ALA A 510 8.82 -7.40 -3.27
C ALA A 510 8.74 -6.97 -1.82
N HIS A 511 7.55 -6.62 -1.37
CA HIS A 511 7.25 -6.23 0.00
C HIS A 511 6.08 -7.05 0.53
N MET A 512 6.26 -7.58 1.74
CA MET A 512 5.26 -8.32 2.47
C MET A 512 5.04 -7.65 3.81
N ALA A 513 3.80 -7.30 4.12
CA ALA A 513 3.41 -6.81 5.43
C ALA A 513 2.22 -7.59 5.95
N VAL A 514 2.29 -8.03 7.20
CA VAL A 514 1.16 -8.66 7.86
C VAL A 514 1.03 -8.11 9.26
N TYR A 515 -0.20 -7.86 9.65
CA TYR A 515 -0.56 -7.20 10.88
C TYR A 515 -1.74 -7.90 11.51
N GLY A 516 -1.65 -8.08 12.82
CA GLY A 516 -2.68 -8.67 13.63
C GLY A 516 -2.69 -8.11 15.02
N ASP A 517 -3.87 -7.70 15.49
CA ASP A 517 -4.01 -7.13 16.82
C ASP A 517 -5.44 -7.28 17.35
N SER A 518 -5.55 -7.23 18.67
CA SER A 518 -6.83 -7.16 19.39
C SER A 518 -6.99 -5.76 19.96
N LEU A 519 -7.40 -4.83 19.09
CA LEU A 519 -7.57 -3.42 19.44
C LEU A 519 -8.76 -3.24 20.41
N GLU A 520 -8.62 -2.37 21.41
CA GLU A 520 -9.73 -2.05 22.34
C GLU A 520 -10.93 -1.45 21.59
N VAL A 521 -10.65 -0.65 20.56
CA VAL A 521 -11.64 -0.13 19.61
C VAL A 521 -11.41 -0.85 18.29
N SER A 522 -12.42 -1.58 17.81
CA SER A 522 -12.37 -2.15 16.46
C SER A 522 -12.09 -1.01 15.45
N PRO A 523 -11.28 -1.24 14.40
CA PRO A 523 -11.10 -0.26 13.32
C PRO A 523 -12.42 0.23 12.69
N LEU A 524 -13.51 -0.48 13.01
CA LEU A 524 -14.87 -0.26 12.56
C LEU A 524 -15.79 0.42 13.60
N VAL A 525 -15.40 1.40 14.45
CA VAL A 525 -16.37 2.18 15.29
C VAL A 525 -15.83 3.57 15.72
N PRO A 526 -16.63 4.67 15.91
CA PRO A 526 -18.03 4.96 15.58
C PRO A 526 -18.22 6.04 14.48
N ARG A 527 -19.48 6.24 14.05
CA ARG A 527 -19.96 7.33 13.19
C ARG A 527 -19.22 8.63 13.48
N ARG A 528 -18.56 9.21 12.47
CA ARG A 528 -18.53 10.67 12.40
C ARG A 528 -19.99 11.07 12.28
N ARG A 529 -20.53 11.70 13.32
CA ARG A 529 -21.85 12.33 13.24
C ARG A 529 -21.66 13.57 12.37
N GLU A 530 -21.49 13.36 11.06
CA GLU A 530 -21.82 14.41 10.12
C GLU A 530 -23.32 14.59 10.28
N LEU A 531 -23.69 15.70 10.91
CA LEU A 531 -25.04 16.21 10.85
C LEU A 531 -25.44 16.16 9.38
N ARG A 532 -26.36 15.25 9.03
CA ARG A 532 -26.96 15.25 7.70
C ARG A 532 -27.77 16.53 7.56
N LEU A 533 -27.08 17.57 7.09
CA LEU A 533 -27.71 18.57 6.28
C LEU A 533 -28.23 17.91 5.04
N ARG A 534 -29.46 18.27 4.68
CA ARG A 534 -29.86 18.21 3.28
C ARG A 534 -28.85 19.04 2.50
N SER A 535 -27.94 18.36 1.80
CA SER A 535 -27.12 18.97 0.76
C SER A 535 -28.05 19.40 -0.35
N VAL A 536 -28.40 20.69 -0.35
CA VAL A 536 -28.75 21.34 -1.61
C VAL A 536 -27.40 21.43 -2.34
N PRO A 537 -27.24 20.82 -3.53
CA PRO A 537 -26.01 21.01 -4.29
C PRO A 537 -25.94 22.50 -4.63
N LYS A 538 -25.07 23.22 -3.94
CA LYS A 538 -24.69 24.58 -4.33
C LYS A 538 -23.33 24.47 -4.99
N GLN A 539 -23.35 24.81 -6.26
CA GLN A 539 -22.20 25.01 -7.13
C GLN A 539 -21.20 25.96 -6.47
N ASP A 540 -19.91 25.77 -6.76
CA ASP A 540 -18.84 26.71 -6.40
C ASP A 540 -19.31 28.15 -6.64
N SER A 541 -19.44 28.91 -5.55
CA SER A 541 -20.02 30.24 -5.56
C SER A 541 -18.98 31.34 -5.46
N LEU A 542 -17.71 30.97 -5.26
CA LEU A 542 -16.61 31.93 -5.23
C LEU A 542 -16.27 32.33 -6.66
N VAL A 543 -16.54 33.60 -6.99
CA VAL A 543 -16.21 34.15 -8.30
C VAL A 543 -14.71 34.35 -8.41
N LYS A 544 -14.05 33.46 -9.13
CA LYS A 544 -12.64 33.58 -9.53
C LYS A 544 -12.43 34.81 -10.40
N GLU A 545 -11.31 35.50 -10.24
CA GLU A 545 -10.95 36.61 -11.11
C GLU A 545 -10.69 36.10 -12.53
N LYS A 546 -11.05 36.90 -13.52
CA LYS A 546 -10.86 36.59 -14.95
C LYS A 546 -9.98 37.65 -15.59
N PRO A 547 -9.16 37.29 -16.60
CA PRO A 547 -8.38 38.29 -17.32
C PRO A 547 -9.32 39.27 -18.07
N PRO A 548 -8.90 40.55 -18.25
CA PRO A 548 -7.59 41.09 -17.87
C PRO A 548 -7.49 41.39 -16.37
N TYR A 549 -6.38 40.97 -15.76
CA TYR A 549 -6.05 41.31 -14.37
C TYR A 549 -5.38 42.68 -14.32
N LYS A 550 -5.83 43.55 -13.42
CA LYS A 550 -5.22 44.87 -13.22
C LYS A 550 -3.99 44.75 -12.33
N VAL A 551 -2.85 45.27 -12.80
CA VAL A 551 -1.59 45.25 -12.03
C VAL A 551 -0.96 46.64 -12.01
N LEU A 552 -0.64 47.17 -10.82
CA LEU A 552 -0.07 48.49 -10.64
C LEU A 552 1.38 48.55 -11.13
N ASN A 553 1.69 49.56 -11.95
CA ASN A 553 3.06 49.92 -12.26
C ASN A 553 3.62 50.84 -11.17
N HIS A 554 4.36 50.27 -10.23
CA HIS A 554 4.97 50.97 -9.09
C HIS A 554 5.98 52.09 -9.47
N TYR A 555 6.33 52.24 -10.75
CA TYR A 555 7.16 53.37 -11.22
C TYR A 555 6.34 54.55 -11.74
N THR A 556 5.18 54.29 -12.36
CA THR A 556 4.36 55.33 -13.00
C THR A 556 3.08 55.64 -12.25
N GLY A 557 2.70 54.80 -11.27
CA GLY A 557 1.43 54.89 -10.55
C GLY A 557 0.20 54.51 -11.39
N LYS A 558 0.39 54.11 -12.65
CA LYS A 558 -0.70 53.73 -13.57
C LYS A 558 -0.92 52.22 -13.56
N GLU A 559 -2.15 51.79 -13.86
CA GLU A 559 -2.50 50.38 -13.99
C GLU A 559 -2.07 49.84 -15.36
N ASN A 560 -1.44 48.67 -15.34
CA ASN A 560 -1.19 47.82 -16.51
C ASN A 560 -2.25 46.70 -16.55
N GLU A 561 -2.46 46.11 -17.71
CA GLU A 561 -3.38 44.98 -17.91
C GLU A 561 -2.60 43.69 -18.17
N LEU A 562 -2.82 42.67 -17.35
CA LEU A 562 -2.30 41.32 -17.55
C LEU A 562 -3.42 40.44 -18.13
N PHE A 563 -3.35 40.17 -19.43
CA PHE A 563 -4.29 39.34 -20.14
C PHE A 563 -3.74 37.92 -20.29
N GLN A 564 -4.62 36.91 -20.31
CA GLN A 564 -4.24 35.54 -20.68
C GLN A 564 -5.13 35.05 -21.81
N SER A 565 -4.54 34.55 -22.89
CA SER A 565 -5.33 33.90 -23.94
C SER A 565 -5.96 32.60 -23.43
N PRO A 566 -7.12 32.19 -23.96
CA PRO A 566 -7.70 30.89 -23.64
C PRO A 566 -6.76 29.72 -23.95
N TRP A 567 -7.13 28.54 -23.43
CA TRP A 567 -6.52 27.27 -23.84
C TRP A 567 -6.87 26.98 -25.31
N PRO A 568 -5.96 26.41 -26.11
CA PRO A 568 -4.68 25.80 -25.74
C PRO A 568 -3.48 26.73 -25.68
N GLU A 569 -3.57 27.97 -26.17
CA GLU A 569 -2.38 28.82 -26.31
C GLU A 569 -1.86 29.37 -24.98
N CYS A 570 -2.75 29.63 -24.01
CA CYS A 570 -2.43 30.06 -22.63
C CYS A 570 -1.34 31.16 -22.52
N ARG A 571 -1.31 32.12 -23.46
CA ARG A 571 -0.29 33.18 -23.56
C ARG A 571 -0.63 34.29 -22.57
N LEU A 572 0.27 34.53 -21.62
CA LEU A 572 0.19 35.60 -20.64
C LEU A 572 0.84 36.86 -21.21
N ILE A 573 0.07 37.93 -21.36
CA ILE A 573 0.44 39.15 -22.07
C ILE A 573 0.27 40.34 -21.13
N LEU A 574 1.34 41.08 -20.86
CA LEU A 574 1.26 42.32 -20.10
C LEU A 574 1.19 43.52 -21.06
N ARG A 575 0.19 44.38 -20.88
CA ARG A 575 0.02 45.64 -21.61
C ARG A 575 0.14 46.83 -20.65
N ASP A 576 0.69 47.94 -21.12
CA ASP A 576 0.67 49.19 -20.35
C ASP A 576 -0.70 49.87 -20.39
N TYR A 577 -0.83 50.97 -19.64
CA TYR A 577 -2.04 51.80 -19.58
C TYR A 577 -2.50 52.40 -20.93
N THR A 578 -1.69 52.31 -21.99
CA THR A 578 -2.04 52.75 -23.35
C THR A 578 -2.41 51.57 -24.26
N GLY A 579 -2.38 50.34 -23.75
CA GLY A 579 -2.63 49.12 -24.51
C GLY A 579 -1.40 48.55 -25.24
N LYS A 580 -0.21 49.17 -25.09
CA LYS A 580 1.02 48.68 -25.69
C LYS A 580 1.49 47.42 -24.99
N VAL A 581 1.74 46.35 -25.75
CA VAL A 581 2.31 45.10 -25.22
C VAL A 581 3.72 45.35 -24.70
N LEU A 582 3.95 45.03 -23.43
CA LEU A 582 5.25 45.10 -22.77
C LEU A 582 6.04 43.81 -22.93
N TRP A 583 5.38 42.66 -22.75
CA TRP A 583 5.94 41.33 -22.98
C TRP A 583 4.81 40.29 -23.07
N GLU A 584 5.16 39.12 -23.58
CA GLU A 584 4.31 37.95 -23.71
C GLU A 584 5.07 36.69 -23.27
N LYS A 585 4.37 35.75 -22.62
CA LYS A 585 4.93 34.50 -22.12
C LYS A 585 3.91 33.37 -22.21
N THR A 586 4.25 32.28 -22.89
CA THR A 586 3.42 31.08 -22.94
C THR A 586 3.42 30.36 -21.58
N MET A 587 2.24 30.02 -21.08
CA MET A 587 2.07 29.28 -19.82
C MET A 587 1.48 27.89 -20.07
N GLU A 588 1.70 26.98 -19.13
CA GLU A 588 1.24 25.57 -19.23
C GLU A 588 -0.26 25.37 -18.98
N GLY A 589 -0.99 26.42 -18.65
CA GLY A 589 -2.43 26.37 -18.37
C GLY A 589 -3.01 27.72 -17.94
N PRO A 590 -4.32 27.77 -17.64
CA PRO A 590 -4.97 28.98 -17.18
C PRO A 590 -4.60 29.31 -15.72
N VAL A 591 -4.53 30.60 -15.41
CA VAL A 591 -4.48 31.11 -14.04
C VAL A 591 -5.72 30.63 -13.28
N GLN A 592 -5.52 30.07 -12.08
CA GLN A 592 -6.57 29.29 -11.39
C GLN A 592 -7.61 30.10 -10.63
N ASP A 593 -7.26 31.24 -10.05
CA ASP A 593 -8.15 32.02 -9.19
C ASP A 593 -7.93 33.51 -9.36
N LYS A 594 -6.73 34.00 -9.03
CA LYS A 594 -6.39 35.43 -9.12
C LYS A 594 -4.91 35.71 -9.30
N VAL A 595 -4.60 36.98 -9.56
CA VAL A 595 -3.23 37.52 -9.61
C VAL A 595 -3.06 38.55 -8.51
N VAL A 596 -2.10 38.34 -7.62
CA VAL A 596 -1.82 39.25 -6.49
C VAL A 596 -0.45 39.89 -6.68
N GLN A 597 -0.33 41.19 -6.41
CA GLN A 597 0.97 41.87 -6.42
C GLN A 597 1.60 41.91 -5.03
N ILE A 598 2.86 41.47 -4.92
CA ILE A 598 3.63 41.48 -3.66
C ILE A 598 4.99 42.13 -3.87
N ASP A 599 5.52 42.79 -2.84
CA ASP A 599 6.93 43.22 -2.80
C ASP A 599 7.78 42.15 -2.12
N PHE A 600 8.06 41.07 -2.86
CA PHE A 600 8.80 39.91 -2.39
C PHE A 600 10.26 40.23 -2.04
N LEU A 601 10.88 41.13 -2.81
CA LEU A 601 12.28 41.53 -2.67
C LEU A 601 12.51 42.64 -1.63
N LYS A 602 11.44 43.12 -0.98
CA LYS A 602 11.45 44.22 0.00
C LYS A 602 12.12 45.51 -0.51
N ASN A 603 11.96 45.80 -1.79
CA ASN A 603 12.60 46.95 -2.45
C ASN A 603 11.58 47.93 -3.07
N ASN A 604 10.32 47.84 -2.63
CA ASN A 604 9.17 48.58 -3.13
C ASN A 604 8.87 48.34 -4.63
N LYS A 605 9.42 47.26 -5.20
CA LYS A 605 9.05 46.80 -6.54
C LYS A 605 8.05 45.67 -6.40
N LEU A 606 6.95 45.77 -7.12
CA LEU A 606 5.89 44.75 -7.10
C LEU A 606 6.17 43.63 -8.12
N GLN A 607 5.90 42.40 -7.70
CA GLN A 607 5.91 41.18 -8.50
C GLN A 607 4.51 40.56 -8.51
N MET A 608 4.14 39.89 -9.59
CA MET A 608 2.85 39.22 -9.79
C MET A 608 2.95 37.77 -9.32
N LEU A 609 2.17 37.41 -8.30
CA LEU A 609 2.03 36.06 -7.75
C LEU A 609 0.70 35.45 -8.21
N PHE A 610 0.74 34.25 -8.77
CA PHE A 610 -0.46 33.53 -9.21
C PHE A 610 -0.20 32.02 -9.33
N ALA A 611 -1.27 31.23 -9.46
CA ALA A 611 -1.20 29.77 -9.57
C ALA A 611 -1.70 29.26 -10.93
N ILE A 612 -1.03 28.23 -11.47
CA ILE A 612 -1.43 27.48 -12.67
C ILE A 612 -1.26 25.99 -12.37
N GLY A 613 -2.34 25.21 -12.45
CA GLY A 613 -2.30 23.79 -12.11
C GLY A 613 -1.74 23.57 -10.71
N ASN A 614 -0.64 22.81 -10.59
CA ASN A 614 0.05 22.55 -9.32
C ASN A 614 1.28 23.44 -9.08
N ARG A 615 1.40 24.58 -9.77
CA ARG A 615 2.55 25.47 -9.68
C ARG A 615 2.15 26.88 -9.24
N MET A 616 2.90 27.46 -8.32
CA MET A 616 2.87 28.89 -8.01
C MET A 616 3.97 29.62 -8.79
N TYR A 617 3.63 30.76 -9.37
CA TYR A 617 4.51 31.62 -10.15
C TYR A 617 4.67 32.97 -9.47
N LEU A 618 5.89 33.51 -9.51
CA LEU A 618 6.18 34.90 -9.14
C LEU A 618 6.97 35.53 -10.28
N ILE A 619 6.35 36.50 -10.96
CA ILE A 619 6.89 37.14 -12.16
C ILE A 619 7.08 38.64 -11.92
N ASP A 620 8.24 39.18 -12.27
CA ASP A 620 8.49 40.63 -12.20
C ASP A 620 7.80 41.39 -13.35
N ARG A 621 7.80 42.73 -13.28
CA ARG A 621 7.20 43.57 -14.34
C ARG A 621 7.80 43.33 -15.73
N LEU A 622 9.00 42.76 -15.84
CA LEU A 622 9.69 42.48 -17.10
C LEU A 622 9.41 41.05 -17.63
N GLY A 623 8.50 40.29 -16.99
CA GLY A 623 8.13 38.94 -17.43
C GLY A 623 9.08 37.83 -16.95
N ARG A 624 10.05 38.17 -16.08
CA ARG A 624 11.06 37.23 -15.59
C ARG A 624 10.59 36.58 -14.29
N ASN A 625 10.91 35.31 -14.12
CA ASN A 625 10.64 34.60 -12.87
C ASN A 625 11.54 35.14 -11.76
N VAL A 626 11.00 35.24 -10.54
CA VAL A 626 11.74 35.64 -9.36
C VAL A 626 12.05 34.40 -8.52
N ASN A 627 13.34 34.10 -8.33
CA ASN A 627 13.81 32.96 -7.53
C ASN A 627 13.22 33.03 -6.11
N PRO A 628 12.61 31.96 -5.56
CA PRO A 628 12.64 30.56 -6.02
C PRO A 628 11.45 30.07 -6.84
N TYR A 629 10.71 30.97 -7.47
CA TYR A 629 9.56 30.61 -8.29
C TYR A 629 9.96 30.25 -9.74
N PRO A 630 9.25 29.30 -10.37
CA PRO A 630 8.03 28.64 -9.90
C PRO A 630 8.23 27.57 -8.81
N ARG A 631 7.26 27.42 -7.92
CA ARG A 631 7.19 26.37 -6.89
C ARG A 631 6.16 25.33 -7.28
N VAL A 632 6.51 24.05 -7.15
CA VAL A 632 5.67 22.90 -7.52
C VAL A 632 5.08 22.27 -6.26
N TYR A 633 3.79 21.92 -6.30
CA TYR A 633 3.08 21.24 -5.23
C TYR A 633 2.58 19.85 -5.67
N PRO A 634 2.35 18.91 -4.72
CA PRO A 634 1.86 17.56 -5.06
C PRO A 634 0.47 17.55 -5.70
N THR A 635 -0.41 18.46 -5.28
CA THR A 635 -1.80 18.55 -5.74
C THR A 635 -2.04 19.91 -6.42
N SER A 636 -2.83 19.92 -7.48
CA SER A 636 -3.26 21.15 -8.17
C SER A 636 -3.93 22.12 -7.21
N ILE A 637 -3.67 23.42 -7.39
CA ILE A 637 -4.23 24.50 -6.60
C ILE A 637 -5.62 24.82 -7.15
N LEU A 638 -6.62 24.79 -6.27
CA LEU A 638 -8.03 25.07 -6.58
C LEU A 638 -8.37 26.56 -6.34
N TYR A 639 -7.92 27.12 -5.21
CA TYR A 639 -8.10 28.52 -4.83
C TYR A 639 -6.81 29.14 -4.29
N GLY A 640 -6.70 30.46 -4.45
CA GLY A 640 -5.53 31.26 -4.09
C GLY A 640 -4.62 31.59 -5.27
N PRO A 641 -3.53 32.35 -5.02
CA PRO A 641 -2.97 32.63 -3.71
C PRO A 641 -3.70 33.71 -2.92
N TYR A 642 -4.02 33.40 -1.65
CA TYR A 642 -4.43 34.41 -0.68
C TYR A 642 -3.21 34.86 0.13
N VAL A 643 -2.88 36.15 0.07
CA VAL A 643 -1.62 36.70 0.60
C VAL A 643 -1.85 37.59 1.80
N PHE A 644 -1.07 37.37 2.87
CA PHE A 644 -1.18 38.12 4.11
C PHE A 644 0.20 38.59 4.60
N ASP A 645 0.36 39.88 4.93
CA ASP A 645 1.55 40.43 5.61
C ASP A 645 1.27 40.62 7.11
N VAL A 646 1.15 39.49 7.82
CA VAL A 646 0.76 39.45 9.24
C VAL A 646 1.68 40.29 10.12
N LYS A 647 2.98 40.24 9.86
CA LYS A 647 4.02 40.94 10.66
C LYS A 647 4.32 42.35 10.16
N ARG A 648 3.63 42.83 9.12
CA ARG A 648 3.86 44.13 8.46
C ARG A 648 5.32 44.39 8.08
N ASN A 649 6.04 43.33 7.73
CA ASN A 649 7.46 43.36 7.42
C ASN A 649 7.77 42.68 6.08
N LYS A 650 6.73 42.45 5.26
CA LYS A 650 6.80 41.75 3.98
C LYS A 650 7.31 40.31 4.09
N GLU A 651 7.19 39.69 5.27
CA GLU A 651 7.24 38.25 5.44
C GLU A 651 5.83 37.68 5.20
N TYR A 652 5.48 37.59 3.92
CA TYR A 652 4.15 37.15 3.52
C TYR A 652 3.89 35.69 3.89
N VAL A 653 2.64 35.42 4.23
CA VAL A 653 2.06 34.09 4.39
C VAL A 653 1.03 33.88 3.28
N PHE A 654 1.06 32.69 2.67
CA PHE A 654 0.14 32.32 1.60
C PHE A 654 -0.76 31.18 2.06
N LEU A 655 -2.07 31.35 1.89
CA LEU A 655 -3.03 30.25 1.98
C LEU A 655 -3.38 29.78 0.58
N LEU A 656 -3.29 28.46 0.37
CA LEU A 656 -3.69 27.77 -0.85
C LEU A 656 -4.69 26.68 -0.50
N VAL A 657 -5.76 26.57 -1.28
CA VAL A 657 -6.65 25.40 -1.22
C VAL A 657 -6.37 24.54 -2.42
N HIS A 658 -6.06 23.26 -2.19
CA HIS A 658 -5.78 22.29 -3.25
C HIS A 658 -7.06 21.58 -3.72
N GLN A 659 -6.99 20.90 -4.87
CA GLN A 659 -8.13 20.16 -5.44
C GLN A 659 -8.62 18.98 -4.57
N ASP A 660 -7.82 18.52 -3.60
CA ASP A 660 -8.23 17.57 -2.57
C ASP A 660 -8.86 18.26 -1.33
N ASN A 661 -9.29 19.52 -1.48
CA ASN A 661 -9.86 20.38 -0.44
C ASN A 661 -8.95 20.63 0.78
N LYS A 662 -7.64 20.36 0.68
CA LYS A 662 -6.70 20.69 1.76
C LYS A 662 -6.32 22.15 1.73
N LEU A 663 -6.40 22.80 2.88
CA LEU A 663 -5.88 24.13 3.14
C LEU A 663 -4.42 24.03 3.58
N GLY A 664 -3.52 24.49 2.71
CA GLY A 664 -2.10 24.61 2.99
C GLY A 664 -1.71 26.05 3.34
N CYS A 665 -0.73 26.20 4.23
CA CYS A 665 -0.15 27.48 4.61
C CYS A 665 1.36 27.50 4.34
N TYR A 666 1.80 28.50 3.58
CA TYR A 666 3.15 28.59 3.04
C TYR A 666 3.79 29.92 3.39
N ASN A 667 5.11 29.92 3.59
CA ASN A 667 5.88 31.16 3.72
C ASN A 667 6.07 31.85 2.36
N LYS A 668 6.65 33.07 2.38
CA LYS A 668 6.93 33.83 1.15
C LYS A 668 7.78 33.08 0.13
N GLN A 669 8.62 32.13 0.54
CA GLN A 669 9.42 31.28 -0.34
C GLN A 669 8.64 30.11 -0.95
N GLY A 670 7.35 29.95 -0.63
CA GLY A 670 6.47 28.89 -1.11
C GLY A 670 6.72 27.54 -0.44
N LEU A 671 7.32 27.54 0.75
CA LEU A 671 7.55 26.33 1.56
C LEU A 671 6.47 26.22 2.64
N PRO A 672 6.00 25.01 2.97
CA PRO A 672 5.00 24.83 4.03
C PRO A 672 5.56 25.31 5.37
N LEU A 673 4.71 25.95 6.18
CA LEU A 673 5.07 26.29 7.56
C LEU A 673 5.15 25.02 8.40
N ALA A 674 6.26 24.83 9.12
CA ALA A 674 6.54 23.58 9.85
C ALA A 674 5.51 23.28 10.95
N GLU A 675 4.92 24.32 11.54
CA GLU A 675 3.92 24.22 12.60
C GLU A 675 2.48 24.20 12.06
N TRP A 676 2.28 24.16 10.74
CA TRP A 676 0.95 24.13 10.14
C TRP A 676 0.36 22.72 10.10
N GLU A 677 -0.77 22.53 10.78
CA GLU A 677 -1.57 21.32 10.68
C GLU A 677 -2.44 21.37 9.42
N ALA A 678 -2.21 20.46 8.49
CA ALA A 678 -2.96 20.42 7.24
C ALA A 678 -4.43 20.08 7.52
N LEU A 679 -5.34 20.97 7.11
CA LEU A 679 -6.78 20.83 7.35
C LEU A 679 -7.52 20.57 6.05
N THR A 680 -8.36 19.53 6.03
CA THR A 680 -9.31 19.32 4.93
C THR A 680 -10.57 20.14 5.17
N LEU A 681 -10.91 21.02 4.22
CA LEU A 681 -12.09 21.87 4.29
C LEU A 681 -13.38 21.04 4.11
N PRO A 682 -14.46 21.39 4.82
CA PRO A 682 -15.76 20.70 4.75
C PRO A 682 -16.53 20.96 3.45
N GLY A 683 -16.01 21.78 2.54
CA GLY A 683 -16.59 22.10 1.24
C GLY A 683 -15.81 23.19 0.50
N PHE A 684 -16.43 23.76 -0.53
CA PHE A 684 -15.82 24.83 -1.35
C PHE A 684 -15.78 26.16 -0.59
N LEU A 685 -14.83 27.02 -0.93
CA LEU A 685 -14.81 28.38 -0.39
C LEU A 685 -16.01 29.18 -0.89
N THR A 686 -16.63 29.95 -0.01
CA THR A 686 -17.71 30.92 -0.34
C THR A 686 -17.23 32.37 -0.26
N GLY A 687 -16.03 32.59 0.26
CA GLY A 687 -15.38 33.89 0.37
C GLY A 687 -13.89 33.76 0.56
N GLU A 688 -13.16 34.86 0.34
CA GLU A 688 -11.72 34.91 0.55
C GLU A 688 -11.40 34.72 2.05
N PRO A 689 -10.41 33.88 2.40
CA PRO A 689 -9.94 33.76 3.78
C PRO A 689 -9.49 35.12 4.34
N LYS A 690 -9.71 35.35 5.63
CA LYS A 690 -9.27 36.58 6.32
C LYS A 690 -8.32 36.25 7.47
N TYR A 691 -7.45 37.20 7.79
CA TYR A 691 -6.66 37.19 9.01
C TYR A 691 -7.17 38.25 9.96
N VAL A 692 -7.44 37.88 11.20
CA VAL A 692 -7.89 38.79 12.26
C VAL A 692 -7.00 38.60 13.49
N SER A 693 -6.78 39.68 14.25
CA SER A 693 -5.92 39.65 15.44
C SER A 693 -6.57 40.40 16.60
N GLY A 694 -6.53 39.82 17.79
CA GLY A 694 -6.94 40.44 19.05
C GLY A 694 -5.82 40.30 20.08
N GLY A 695 -5.37 41.42 20.64
CA GLY A 695 -4.24 41.42 21.60
C GLY A 695 -2.96 40.82 21.00
N ARG A 696 -2.43 39.77 21.62
CA ARG A 696 -1.22 39.06 21.14
C ARG A 696 -1.52 37.85 20.23
N LYS A 697 -2.79 37.50 20.00
CA LYS A 697 -3.19 36.31 19.22
C LYS A 697 -3.76 36.65 17.85
N GLY A 698 -3.56 35.74 16.91
CA GLY A 698 -4.01 35.84 15.53
C GLY A 698 -4.77 34.60 15.08
N TYR A 699 -5.75 34.81 14.20
CA TYR A 699 -6.65 33.75 13.73
C TYR A 699 -6.93 33.89 12.24
N TRP A 700 -7.09 32.76 11.56
CA TRP A 700 -7.57 32.67 10.19
C TRP A 700 -9.07 32.41 10.18
N VAL A 701 -9.83 33.16 9.39
CA VAL A 701 -11.25 32.92 9.17
C VAL A 701 -11.44 32.40 7.76
N VAL A 702 -11.95 31.19 7.63
CA VAL A 702 -12.12 30.48 6.36
C VAL A 702 -13.60 30.20 6.13
N TYR A 703 -14.15 30.73 5.03
CA TYR A 703 -15.57 30.66 4.72
C TYR A 703 -15.82 29.54 3.71
N THR A 704 -16.61 28.54 4.09
CA THR A 704 -17.04 27.46 3.19
C THR A 704 -18.55 27.48 2.97
N ASP A 705 -19.04 26.64 2.08
CA ASP A 705 -20.46 26.46 1.77
C ASP A 705 -21.30 25.92 2.94
N SER A 706 -20.65 25.26 3.90
CA SER A 706 -21.29 24.56 5.01
C SER A 706 -20.90 25.13 6.38
N GLN A 707 -19.68 25.65 6.50
CA GLN A 707 -19.11 26.12 7.77
C GLN A 707 -18.20 27.35 7.59
N THR A 708 -18.12 28.19 8.62
CA THR A 708 -17.00 29.12 8.80
C THR A 708 -16.05 28.55 9.85
N LEU A 709 -14.80 28.34 9.46
CA LEU A 709 -13.75 27.81 10.33
C LEU A 709 -12.89 28.95 10.85
N ILE A 710 -12.65 28.97 12.15
CA ILE A 710 -11.73 29.92 12.80
C ILE A 710 -10.54 29.10 13.26
N LEU A 711 -9.38 29.36 12.68
CA LEU A 711 -8.16 28.60 12.90
C LEU A 711 -7.12 29.44 13.65
N SER A 712 -6.31 28.80 14.49
CA SER A 712 -5.10 29.39 15.04
C SER A 712 -4.08 29.68 13.94
N VAL A 713 -3.02 30.44 14.24
CA VAL A 713 -1.89 30.64 13.31
C VAL A 713 -1.19 29.34 12.88
N THR A 714 -1.34 28.26 13.65
CA THR A 714 -0.80 26.92 13.36
C THR A 714 -1.80 26.01 12.62
N GLY A 715 -3.01 26.48 12.32
CA GLY A 715 -4.01 25.72 11.56
C GLY A 715 -4.92 24.85 12.42
N GLN A 716 -4.82 24.92 13.76
CA GLN A 716 -5.74 24.24 14.67
C GLN A 716 -7.10 24.93 14.67
N VAL A 717 -8.19 24.15 14.66
CA VAL A 717 -9.54 24.69 14.69
C VAL A 717 -9.87 25.21 16.09
N CYS A 718 -10.02 26.52 16.23
CA CYS A 718 -10.37 27.19 17.49
C CYS A 718 -11.88 27.34 17.67
N ALA A 719 -12.61 27.53 16.58
CA ALA A 719 -14.07 27.60 16.59
C ALA A 719 -14.64 27.25 15.21
N VAL A 720 -15.90 26.83 15.19
CA VAL A 720 -16.66 26.53 13.96
C VAL A 720 -18.04 27.15 14.08
N ALA A 721 -18.42 27.96 13.09
CA ALA A 721 -19.80 28.38 12.88
C ALA A 721 -20.39 27.55 11.75
N SER A 722 -21.59 26.99 11.93
CA SER A 722 -22.19 26.10 10.93
C SER A 722 -23.59 26.58 10.54
N TYR A 723 -24.06 26.25 9.34
CA TYR A 723 -25.44 26.50 8.88
C TYR A 723 -25.80 28.00 8.86
N LYS A 724 -26.87 28.39 9.58
CA LYS A 724 -27.39 29.76 9.66
C LYS A 724 -26.45 30.71 10.40
N ASP A 725 -25.48 30.14 11.10
CA ASP A 725 -24.49 30.86 11.89
C ASP A 725 -23.18 31.10 11.11
N CYS A 726 -23.07 30.60 9.87
CA CYS A 726 -21.95 30.91 9.00
C CYS A 726 -21.82 32.43 8.82
N LEU A 727 -20.60 32.93 8.94
CA LEU A 727 -20.29 34.35 8.81
C LEU A 727 -20.40 34.80 7.36
N ASP A 728 -20.91 36.01 7.15
CA ASP A 728 -20.90 36.65 5.83
C ASP A 728 -19.47 37.09 5.49
N PRO A 729 -18.85 36.53 4.43
CA PRO A 729 -17.49 36.91 4.04
C PRO A 729 -17.35 38.38 3.62
N ARG A 730 -18.45 39.09 3.34
CA ARG A 730 -18.45 40.51 2.95
C ARG A 730 -18.40 41.46 4.14
N VAL A 731 -18.75 40.98 5.34
CA VAL A 731 -18.76 41.80 6.56
C VAL A 731 -17.43 41.66 7.30
N GLU A 732 -17.00 42.74 7.97
CA GLU A 732 -15.81 42.68 8.83
C GLU A 732 -16.07 41.82 10.07
N VAL A 733 -15.02 41.12 10.48
CA VAL A 733 -15.02 40.25 11.65
C VAL A 733 -13.98 40.79 12.62
N ASN A 734 -14.37 40.97 13.87
CA ASN A 734 -13.52 41.58 14.90
C ASN A 734 -13.32 40.63 16.08
N ILE A 735 -12.14 40.67 16.69
CA ILE A 735 -11.88 39.96 17.95
C ILE A 735 -12.02 40.94 19.11
N VAL A 736 -12.88 40.60 20.06
CA VAL A 736 -13.10 41.28 21.32
C VAL A 736 -12.47 40.41 22.43
N GLU A 737 -11.63 41.00 23.29
CA GLU A 737 -11.03 40.32 24.46
C GLU A 737 -10.34 38.96 24.21
N GLU A 738 -9.30 38.90 23.35
CA GLU A 738 -8.40 37.74 23.06
C GLU A 738 -9.04 36.36 22.70
N TYR A 739 -10.31 36.12 23.01
CA TYR A 739 -11.01 34.84 22.96
C TYR A 739 -12.45 34.97 22.44
N GLU A 740 -12.96 36.17 22.13
CA GLU A 740 -14.29 36.33 21.53
C GLU A 740 -14.18 36.89 20.12
N LEU A 741 -14.86 36.27 19.16
CA LEU A 741 -14.96 36.76 17.78
C LEU A 741 -16.37 37.22 17.50
N HIS A 742 -16.51 38.51 17.16
CA HIS A 742 -17.77 39.14 16.77
C HIS A 742 -17.85 39.19 15.24
N GLY A 743 -18.92 38.62 14.69
CA GLY A 743 -19.18 38.63 13.26
C GLY A 743 -20.67 38.80 12.96
N THR A 744 -21.00 38.88 11.67
CA THR A 744 -22.38 38.89 11.19
C THR A 744 -22.60 37.65 10.34
N THR A 745 -23.69 36.93 10.57
CA THR A 745 -24.03 35.74 9.80
C THR A 745 -24.50 36.11 8.38
N ILE A 746 -24.53 35.12 7.47
CA ILE A 746 -25.08 35.28 6.11
C ILE A 746 -26.57 35.73 6.13
N GLU A 747 -27.31 35.47 7.22
CA GLU A 747 -28.69 35.97 7.42
C GLU A 747 -28.75 37.43 7.95
N GLY A 748 -27.60 38.09 8.15
CA GLY A 748 -27.52 39.46 8.65
C GLY A 748 -27.67 39.60 10.17
N LYS A 749 -27.51 38.51 10.94
CA LYS A 749 -27.62 38.53 12.42
C LYS A 749 -26.23 38.65 13.06
N PRO A 750 -26.06 39.44 14.13
CA PRO A 750 -24.81 39.45 14.88
C PRO A 750 -24.61 38.11 15.60
N ILE A 751 -23.37 37.63 15.66
CA ILE A 751 -22.97 36.42 16.37
C ILE A 751 -21.63 36.63 17.09
N THR A 752 -21.52 36.06 18.29
CA THR A 752 -20.29 36.01 19.08
C THR A 752 -19.85 34.55 19.21
N LEU A 753 -18.61 34.25 18.81
CA LEU A 753 -17.99 32.93 18.90
C LEU A 753 -16.88 32.95 19.94
N GLN A 754 -16.90 31.98 20.86
CA GLN A 754 -15.82 31.77 21.82
C GLN A 754 -14.72 30.94 21.16
N LEU A 755 -13.47 31.43 21.23
CA LEU A 755 -12.30 30.82 20.64
C LEU A 755 -11.55 30.01 21.70
N GLN A 756 -11.35 28.72 21.45
CA GLN A 756 -10.63 27.81 22.35
C GLN A 756 -9.11 27.97 22.28
#